data_AF-A0A9D1KYF0-F1
#
_entry.id   AF-A0A9D1KYF0-F1
#
_cell.length_a   1.000
_cell.length_b   1.000
_cell.length_c   1.000
_cell.angle_alpha   90.00
_cell.angle_beta   90.00
_cell.angle_gamma   90.00
#
_symmetry.space_group_name_H-M   'P 1'
#
loop_
_entity.id
_entity.type
_entity.pdbx_description
1 polymer ?
#
loop_
_entity_poly.entity_id
_entity_poly.type
_entity_poly.pdbx_seq_one_letter_code
_entity_poly.pdbx_strand_id
1 'polypeptide(L)'
;MKRSNILIKLAALSLCMSMIVPHFSMAADETSYQTETSYQTAVPSSEESTVESVPESKETTFETAPPTDSDSESVSNPDSGESQSESTESETSIPETEPSLPEAPPSIPETPPSNSGLSISYDNQAVYQLVSRMYEYVLGRPGDQNGIDNWYLLLTEGGGTGAQLADGFLFSNEFTDKQVADETFIQVMYQSLLGRTPSSSEAASMQSLISDGFSRRYLCRQLIQSQEFKTLCQNAGISAGDLTLTEARDKYPKITAFVLRFYTKCLGRSYDVTGLNEWVQVLADKKSSGVDISYGFFGSKEILESGISKEDYIQRLYETILGRSASSSEIDHYIDYWNTGFSYKHIIYQFVFSDEFKGLCQEYGISVGSITLTEARDKNPEITKFVQQFYNNCLDRSADADGLNDWCANLLDGSSDGADLAHGFIFSDEFKSKNLSDEDFLTILYRAILGREPDKDGLQSWIKVLDNGMSRYFVCSNFINSPEFQEFCSEVGISKGSLTLTENRDQNEPLTGYITHIFNTVLDRKPTADELNDLTGKINGHQMIAEDLAVSILLSDEYKAKGTSDSQFVQDLYLALLRRNASESDIVTITSALKNGKTREQIIKEVIASSEFKDIASDMGILIVRDGWVQQGDSWYFYRNGSKLTGWYRENGYRYYLNPAKDGAREVGWEYVDGYKLYFNYDGQLVQDVEYLVGKQDSYFIKVYKPANYVIIFAKDGNNGYTIPVKAMICSCGNPTPTGDYYTPNKFRWLTMVGGSKAQWCTQILGDYLFHSVPYRIQDNSTLYTDLMYNLLGTTQSLGCIRLRAGDAKWIYDNCSLGTHVNIDPNATSGPFDKPAFEPLPSWHTWDPTDPTASYLCAQHGCH
;
A
#
# COMPACT_ATOMS: atom_id res chain seq x y z
N MET A 1 -45.83 -0.50 -22.60
CA MET A 1 -45.51 0.80 -21.96
C MET A 1 -45.72 0.79 -20.44
N LYS A 2 -45.09 -0.13 -19.70
CA LYS A 2 -45.07 -0.18 -18.22
C LYS A 2 -43.73 -0.73 -17.69
N ARG A 3 -42.61 -0.27 -18.25
CA ARG A 3 -41.25 -0.56 -17.72
C ARG A 3 -40.36 0.67 -17.54
N SER A 4 -40.84 1.87 -17.88
CA SER A 4 -40.03 3.11 -17.79
C SER A 4 -40.30 3.98 -16.55
N ASN A 5 -41.23 3.61 -15.66
CA ASN A 5 -41.55 4.40 -14.45
C ASN A 5 -40.89 3.89 -13.15
N ILE A 6 -40.12 2.81 -13.20
CA ILE A 6 -39.41 2.27 -12.03
C ILE A 6 -37.97 2.83 -11.96
N LEU A 7 -37.34 3.08 -13.11
CA LEU A 7 -35.99 3.65 -13.19
C LEU A 7 -35.91 5.14 -12.78
N ILE A 8 -37.01 5.90 -12.90
CA ILE A 8 -37.05 7.32 -12.50
C ILE A 8 -37.28 7.49 -10.98
N LYS A 9 -37.78 6.47 -10.26
CA LYS A 9 -37.96 6.50 -8.80
C LYS A 9 -36.76 6.00 -8.00
N LEU A 10 -35.89 5.16 -8.59
CA LEU A 10 -34.65 4.70 -7.95
C LEU A 10 -33.52 5.75 -8.03
N ALA A 11 -33.46 6.55 -9.11
CA ALA A 11 -32.50 7.64 -9.22
C ALA A 11 -32.78 8.82 -8.27
N ALA A 12 -34.03 8.99 -7.81
CA ALA A 12 -34.42 10.04 -6.87
C ALA A 12 -34.13 9.68 -5.39
N LEU A 13 -33.93 8.39 -5.06
CA LEU A 13 -33.54 7.97 -3.72
C LEU A 13 -32.01 8.06 -3.49
N SER A 14 -31.21 7.91 -4.55
CA SER A 14 -29.74 7.99 -4.44
C SER A 14 -29.20 9.43 -4.35
N LEU A 15 -30.00 10.45 -4.69
CA LEU A 15 -29.60 11.86 -4.63
C LEU A 15 -30.01 12.58 -3.32
N CYS A 16 -30.85 11.97 -2.49
CA CYS A 16 -31.30 12.57 -1.21
C CYS A 16 -30.53 12.07 0.02
N MET A 17 -29.60 11.13 -0.14
CA MET A 17 -28.86 10.52 0.98
C MET A 17 -27.42 11.08 1.14
N SER A 18 -27.03 12.05 0.30
CA SER A 18 -25.71 12.69 0.32
C SER A 18 -25.71 14.14 0.83
N MET A 19 -26.80 14.60 1.45
CA MET A 19 -26.82 15.88 2.17
C MET A 19 -27.31 15.65 3.59
N ILE A 20 -26.56 16.18 4.56
CA ILE A 20 -26.72 16.09 6.04
C ILE A 20 -25.78 15.07 6.70
N VAL A 21 -24.48 15.37 6.70
CA VAL A 21 -23.57 15.12 7.83
C VAL A 21 -22.60 16.32 7.90
N PRO A 22 -22.56 17.12 8.98
CA PRO A 22 -21.52 18.13 9.13
C PRO A 22 -20.18 17.47 9.47
N HIS A 23 -19.14 17.86 8.73
CA HIS A 23 -17.75 17.49 8.99
C HIS A 23 -17.31 17.89 10.41
N PHE A 24 -16.87 16.91 11.20
CA PHE A 24 -15.94 17.13 12.30
C PHE A 24 -14.65 16.38 11.97
N SER A 25 -13.58 17.16 11.74
CA SER A 25 -12.20 16.67 11.68
C SER A 25 -11.69 16.61 13.13
N MET A 26 -11.31 15.41 13.59
CA MET A 26 -10.47 15.26 14.78
C MET A 26 -9.20 14.51 14.36
N ALA A 27 -8.09 15.22 14.46
CA ALA A 27 -6.75 14.63 14.45
C ALA A 27 -6.58 13.76 15.69
N ALA A 28 -6.13 12.52 15.51
CA ALA A 28 -5.66 11.68 16.61
C ALA A 28 -4.21 12.02 16.88
N ASP A 29 -3.93 12.53 18.08
CA ASP A 29 -2.60 12.66 18.65
C ASP A 29 -2.44 11.52 19.67
N GLU A 30 -1.44 10.66 19.46
CA GLU A 30 -1.14 9.51 20.30
C GLU A 30 -0.46 9.98 21.60
N THR A 31 -1.11 9.76 22.74
CA THR A 31 -0.40 9.69 24.03
C THR A 31 -0.80 8.44 24.79
N SER A 32 0.18 7.56 24.94
CA SER A 32 0.20 6.33 25.72
C SER A 32 -0.18 6.53 27.19
N TYR A 33 -1.11 5.72 27.69
CA TYR A 33 -1.25 5.44 29.12
C TYR A 33 -1.20 3.93 29.37
N GLN A 34 -0.09 3.50 29.97
CA GLN A 34 0.08 2.19 30.58
C GLN A 34 -0.71 2.14 31.89
N THR A 35 -1.48 1.07 32.09
CA THR A 35 -2.00 0.70 33.42
C THR A 35 -1.44 -0.65 33.81
N GLU A 36 -0.48 -0.63 34.72
CA GLU A 36 -0.08 -1.79 35.54
C GLU A 36 -1.16 -2.06 36.58
N THR A 37 -1.60 -3.30 36.70
CA THR A 37 -2.18 -3.82 37.95
C THR A 37 -1.52 -5.14 38.29
N SER A 38 -0.64 -5.06 39.28
CA SER A 38 -0.01 -6.17 39.97
C SER A 38 -0.98 -6.86 40.94
N TYR A 39 -1.08 -8.19 40.87
CA TYR A 39 -1.50 -9.00 42.01
C TYR A 39 -0.47 -10.10 42.27
N GLN A 40 0.27 -9.93 43.36
CA GLN A 40 1.08 -10.97 43.99
C GLN A 40 0.17 -11.91 44.79
N THR A 41 0.34 -13.22 44.60
CA THR A 41 0.14 -14.23 45.65
C THR A 41 1.27 -15.24 45.56
N ALA A 42 1.78 -15.62 46.73
CA ALA A 42 3.04 -16.31 46.90
C ALA A 42 2.86 -17.70 47.56
N VAL A 43 3.83 -18.60 47.30
CA VAL A 43 4.35 -19.73 48.14
C VAL A 43 3.56 -21.08 48.08
N PRO A 44 4.16 -22.30 48.26
CA PRO A 44 5.57 -22.79 48.24
C PRO A 44 5.90 -24.09 47.42
N SER A 45 7.22 -24.27 47.20
CA SER A 45 8.10 -25.48 47.21
C SER A 45 7.61 -26.93 46.94
N SER A 46 8.39 -27.68 46.14
CA SER A 46 9.28 -28.78 46.61
C SER A 46 10.05 -29.48 45.45
N GLU A 47 11.38 -29.61 45.62
CA GLU A 47 12.29 -30.73 45.24
C GLU A 47 12.37 -31.19 43.76
N GLU A 48 13.50 -31.57 43.15
CA GLU A 48 14.83 -32.02 43.60
C GLU A 48 15.88 -31.93 42.44
N SER A 49 17.16 -32.05 42.80
CA SER A 49 18.43 -31.91 42.03
C SER A 49 18.61 -32.83 40.80
N THR A 50 19.49 -32.58 39.80
CA THR A 50 20.97 -32.70 39.90
C THR A 50 21.79 -31.94 38.83
N VAL A 51 22.84 -31.28 39.35
CA VAL A 51 24.23 -30.97 38.90
C VAL A 51 24.73 -31.76 37.65
N GLU A 52 25.47 -31.24 36.65
CA GLU A 52 26.90 -30.86 36.73
C GLU A 52 27.49 -30.21 35.43
N SER A 53 28.00 -28.98 35.56
CA SER A 53 29.31 -28.49 35.06
C SER A 53 29.53 -27.89 33.65
N VAL A 54 30.29 -26.79 33.67
CA VAL A 54 30.79 -25.86 32.63
C VAL A 54 32.34 -25.99 32.67
N PRO A 55 33.13 -25.87 31.58
CA PRO A 55 33.67 -24.55 31.18
C PRO A 55 33.98 -24.29 29.69
N GLU A 56 33.69 -23.05 29.29
CA GLU A 56 34.59 -22.06 28.66
C GLU A 56 35.55 -22.41 27.49
N SER A 57 35.37 -21.64 26.40
CA SER A 57 36.38 -20.75 25.78
C SER A 57 37.06 -21.14 24.45
N LYS A 58 37.17 -20.09 23.62
CA LYS A 58 38.22 -19.68 22.68
C LYS A 58 38.02 -19.83 21.16
N GLU A 59 38.08 -18.65 20.55
CA GLU A 59 38.47 -18.29 19.19
C GLU A 59 39.70 -19.07 18.68
N THR A 60 39.79 -19.27 17.36
CA THR A 60 41.06 -19.15 16.63
C THR A 60 40.83 -19.04 15.12
N THR A 61 41.45 -18.00 14.55
CA THR A 61 41.85 -17.81 13.15
C THR A 61 42.73 -18.94 12.62
N PHE A 62 42.78 -19.19 11.30
CA PHE A 62 44.06 -19.33 10.56
C PHE A 62 43.90 -19.32 9.03
N GLU A 63 44.98 -18.84 8.43
CA GLU A 63 45.32 -18.46 7.07
C GLU A 63 45.78 -19.61 6.15
N THR A 64 45.74 -19.31 4.84
CA THR A 64 46.71 -19.68 3.76
C THR A 64 46.66 -21.04 3.04
N ALA A 65 46.83 -20.91 1.72
CA ALA A 65 46.81 -21.85 0.59
C ALA A 65 48.12 -22.69 0.45
N PRO A 66 48.43 -23.27 -0.73
CA PRO A 66 47.74 -24.22 -1.63
C PRO A 66 48.57 -25.53 -1.76
N PRO A 67 48.28 -26.41 -2.74
CA PRO A 67 49.39 -27.15 -3.37
C PRO A 67 49.38 -27.18 -4.91
N THR A 68 50.61 -27.39 -5.38
CA THR A 68 51.18 -27.51 -6.74
C THR A 68 51.09 -28.91 -7.34
N ASP A 69 51.17 -28.97 -8.68
CA ASP A 69 51.77 -30.01 -9.57
C ASP A 69 51.34 -31.49 -9.37
N SER A 70 51.29 -32.39 -10.35
CA SER A 70 51.56 -32.50 -11.79
C SER A 70 50.89 -33.82 -12.20
N ASP A 71 50.57 -34.01 -13.48
CA ASP A 71 51.00 -35.21 -14.23
C ASP A 71 50.35 -35.29 -15.62
N SER A 72 51.23 -35.61 -16.56
CA SER A 72 51.05 -35.82 -17.99
C SER A 72 50.32 -37.11 -18.33
N GLU A 73 49.57 -37.12 -19.43
CA GLU A 73 49.76 -38.12 -20.50
C GLU A 73 49.10 -37.70 -21.82
N SER A 74 49.81 -38.03 -22.91
CA SER A 74 49.49 -37.86 -24.32
C SER A 74 48.68 -39.09 -24.81
N VAL A 75 47.87 -39.15 -25.88
CA VAL A 75 48.00 -38.91 -27.33
C VAL A 75 46.56 -39.11 -27.88
N SER A 76 46.00 -38.33 -28.80
CA SER A 76 45.90 -38.68 -30.23
C SER A 76 44.94 -37.72 -30.97
N ASN A 77 45.39 -37.21 -32.12
CA ASN A 77 44.58 -36.64 -33.20
C ASN A 77 44.01 -37.79 -34.07
N PRO A 78 42.86 -37.62 -34.77
CA PRO A 78 42.87 -37.05 -36.13
C PRO A 78 41.64 -36.14 -36.41
N ASP A 79 41.77 -34.98 -37.07
CA ASP A 79 41.83 -34.73 -38.53
C ASP A 79 40.50 -34.23 -39.14
N SER A 80 40.67 -33.23 -40.02
CA SER A 80 39.85 -32.82 -41.17
C SER A 80 38.56 -32.01 -40.96
N GLY A 81 38.50 -30.85 -41.64
CA GLY A 81 37.21 -30.22 -41.97
C GLY A 81 37.17 -28.73 -42.29
N GLU A 82 38.19 -28.11 -42.90
CA GLU A 82 38.03 -26.79 -43.53
C GLU A 82 37.31 -26.91 -44.88
N SER A 83 36.21 -26.17 -45.07
CA SER A 83 35.83 -25.65 -46.39
C SER A 83 34.96 -24.38 -46.30
N GLN A 84 35.62 -23.29 -46.67
CA GLN A 84 35.24 -22.02 -47.32
C GLN A 84 33.80 -21.68 -47.78
N SER A 85 33.68 -20.36 -47.98
CA SER A 85 32.76 -19.55 -48.81
C SER A 85 31.54 -19.01 -48.07
N GLU A 86 31.08 -17.77 -48.24
CA GLU A 86 31.33 -16.75 -49.26
C GLU A 86 30.75 -15.43 -48.70
N SER A 87 31.44 -14.29 -48.83
CA SER A 87 30.73 -13.01 -48.91
C SER A 87 31.49 -12.09 -49.85
N THR A 88 30.72 -11.67 -50.86
CA THR A 88 31.08 -10.89 -52.02
C THR A 88 31.01 -9.40 -51.65
N GLU A 89 32.12 -8.68 -51.79
CA GLU A 89 32.07 -7.22 -51.92
C GLU A 89 32.68 -6.79 -53.25
N SER A 90 31.89 -6.01 -53.95
CA SER A 90 32.11 -5.48 -55.29
C SER A 90 33.18 -4.40 -55.28
N GLU A 91 34.20 -4.61 -56.12
CA GLU A 91 35.16 -3.60 -56.55
C GLU A 91 34.45 -2.41 -57.23
N THR A 92 34.67 -1.21 -56.71
CA THR A 92 34.72 0.01 -57.55
C THR A 92 36.07 0.68 -57.32
N SER A 93 36.92 0.57 -58.34
CA SER A 93 38.25 1.14 -58.45
C SER A 93 38.20 2.65 -58.71
N ILE A 94 38.94 3.40 -57.89
CA ILE A 94 39.32 4.80 -58.13
C ILE A 94 40.84 4.85 -57.92
N PRO A 95 41.63 5.47 -58.83
CA PRO A 95 43.08 5.31 -58.83
C PRO A 95 43.72 6.09 -57.67
N GLU A 96 44.42 5.37 -56.80
CA GLU A 96 45.37 5.96 -55.86
C GLU A 96 46.56 6.52 -56.65
N THR A 97 46.56 7.82 -56.89
CA THR A 97 47.82 8.56 -56.97
C THR A 97 48.34 8.70 -55.55
N GLU A 98 49.31 7.86 -55.19
CA GLU A 98 50.20 8.11 -54.05
C GLU A 98 50.74 9.56 -54.15
N PRO A 99 50.53 10.43 -53.15
CA PRO A 99 51.41 11.55 -52.97
C PRO A 99 52.73 10.99 -52.46
N SER A 100 53.70 10.91 -53.37
CA SER A 100 55.10 10.65 -53.07
C SER A 100 55.56 11.45 -51.85
N LEU A 101 56.21 10.76 -50.91
CA LEU A 101 57.05 11.35 -49.86
C LEU A 101 57.81 12.57 -50.42
N PRO A 102 57.85 13.73 -49.73
CA PRO A 102 58.79 14.76 -50.12
C PRO A 102 60.19 14.15 -50.07
N GLU A 103 60.95 14.34 -51.15
CA GLU A 103 62.38 14.01 -51.22
C GLU A 103 63.10 14.52 -49.96
N ALA A 104 64.14 13.79 -49.55
CA ALA A 104 64.99 14.17 -48.42
C ALA A 104 65.29 15.68 -48.44
N PRO A 105 65.09 16.40 -47.32
CA PRO A 105 65.26 17.84 -47.30
C PRO A 105 66.69 18.20 -47.73
N PRO A 106 66.88 19.31 -48.47
CA PRO A 106 68.20 19.81 -48.77
C PRO A 106 68.97 19.98 -47.46
N SER A 107 70.24 19.58 -47.46
CA SER A 107 71.15 19.75 -46.32
C SER A 107 71.01 21.15 -45.75
N ILE A 108 70.50 21.22 -44.53
CA ILE A 108 70.42 22.43 -43.72
C ILE A 108 71.77 23.18 -43.85
N PRO A 109 71.80 24.45 -44.30
CA PRO A 109 73.04 25.19 -44.37
C PRO A 109 73.69 25.23 -42.97
N GLU A 110 74.86 24.61 -42.83
CA GLU A 110 75.62 24.60 -41.57
C GLU A 110 76.13 26.00 -41.17
N THR A 111 75.98 26.98 -42.07
CA THR A 111 76.40 28.38 -41.83
C THR A 111 75.36 29.36 -42.37
N PRO A 112 75.12 30.49 -41.66
CA PRO A 112 74.19 31.52 -42.12
C PRO A 112 74.67 32.19 -43.41
N PRO A 113 73.77 32.73 -44.25
CA PRO A 113 74.19 33.46 -45.44
C PRO A 113 75.03 34.68 -45.05
N SER A 114 76.31 34.69 -45.43
CA SER A 114 77.14 35.88 -45.36
C SER A 114 76.76 36.84 -46.50
N ASN A 115 76.24 38.04 -46.22
CA ASN A 115 76.96 39.32 -46.37
C ASN A 115 76.06 40.59 -46.40
N SER A 116 76.56 41.63 -45.72
CA SER A 116 76.45 43.08 -45.95
C SER A 116 75.08 43.75 -46.16
N GLY A 117 74.50 44.29 -45.06
CA GLY A 117 73.51 45.37 -45.13
C GLY A 117 72.53 45.50 -43.95
N LEU A 118 73.00 45.55 -42.69
CA LEU A 118 72.22 45.58 -41.42
C LEU A 118 71.34 44.32 -41.18
N SER A 119 71.24 43.69 -39.99
CA SER A 119 72.02 43.80 -38.74
C SER A 119 71.66 42.68 -37.74
N ILE A 120 71.91 41.39 -38.02
CA ILE A 120 71.95 40.35 -36.98
C ILE A 120 73.11 39.38 -37.26
N SER A 121 73.92 39.07 -36.24
CA SER A 121 74.86 37.95 -36.26
C SER A 121 74.18 36.73 -35.64
N TYR A 122 74.02 35.64 -36.40
CA TYR A 122 73.40 34.41 -35.90
C TYR A 122 74.36 33.59 -35.03
N ASP A 123 74.89 34.20 -33.97
CA ASP A 123 75.90 33.59 -33.09
C ASP A 123 75.34 32.38 -32.31
N ASN A 124 74.02 32.35 -32.09
CA ASN A 124 73.33 31.22 -31.50
C ASN A 124 72.81 30.27 -32.58
N GLN A 125 73.71 29.43 -33.09
CA GLN A 125 73.40 28.46 -34.16
C GLN A 125 72.25 27.54 -33.79
N ALA A 126 72.10 27.14 -32.52
CA ALA A 126 71.01 26.26 -32.10
C ALA A 126 69.62 26.92 -32.29
N VAL A 127 69.49 28.22 -32.02
CA VAL A 127 68.24 28.98 -32.25
C VAL A 127 67.98 29.15 -33.75
N TYR A 128 69.01 29.52 -34.53
CA TYR A 128 68.88 29.65 -35.98
C TYR A 128 68.42 28.34 -36.64
N GLN A 129 68.99 27.21 -36.21
CA GLN A 129 68.62 25.89 -36.72
C GLN A 129 67.20 25.49 -36.32
N LEU A 130 66.79 25.75 -35.07
CA LEU A 130 65.42 25.49 -34.64
C LEU A 130 64.40 26.28 -35.48
N VAL A 131 64.61 27.58 -35.68
CA VAL A 131 63.71 28.43 -36.50
C VAL A 131 63.70 27.99 -37.97
N SER A 132 64.87 27.67 -38.54
CA SER A 132 64.99 27.23 -39.94
C SER A 132 64.20 25.94 -40.20
N ARG A 133 64.28 24.97 -39.29
CA ARG A 133 63.49 23.72 -39.37
C ARG A 133 61.97 23.97 -39.34
N MET A 134 61.49 25.02 -38.67
CA MET A 134 60.06 25.35 -38.68
C MET A 134 59.61 25.75 -40.10
N TYR A 135 60.36 26.62 -40.78
CA TYR A 135 60.05 27.00 -42.16
C TYR A 135 60.14 25.80 -43.11
N GLU A 136 61.20 25.00 -43.00
CA GLU A 136 61.44 23.87 -43.89
C GLU A 136 60.41 22.76 -43.73
N TYR A 137 60.19 22.25 -42.52
CA TYR A 137 59.32 21.09 -42.29
C TYR A 137 57.84 21.47 -42.15
N VAL A 138 57.51 22.63 -41.57
CA VAL A 138 56.11 23.04 -41.39
C VAL A 138 55.62 23.76 -42.65
N LEU A 139 56.36 24.74 -43.16
CA LEU A 139 55.92 25.54 -44.31
C LEU A 139 56.37 24.95 -45.66
N GLY A 140 57.36 24.04 -45.69
CA GLY A 140 57.81 23.39 -46.92
C GLY A 140 58.72 24.29 -47.77
N ARG A 141 59.32 25.33 -47.17
CA ARG A 141 60.15 26.32 -47.86
C ARG A 141 61.21 26.91 -46.94
N PRO A 142 62.35 27.41 -47.45
CA PRO A 142 63.26 28.21 -46.66
C PRO A 142 62.56 29.47 -46.13
N GLY A 143 62.89 29.88 -44.90
CA GLY A 143 62.39 31.14 -44.34
C GLY A 143 62.98 32.34 -45.06
N ASP A 144 62.17 33.37 -45.32
CA ASP A 144 62.70 34.65 -45.77
C ASP A 144 63.45 35.36 -44.63
N GLN A 145 64.36 36.27 -45.01
CA GLN A 145 65.26 36.95 -44.07
C GLN A 145 64.51 37.64 -42.92
N ASN A 146 63.42 38.36 -43.22
CA ASN A 146 62.64 39.07 -42.21
C ASN A 146 61.93 38.09 -41.26
N GLY A 147 61.40 37.00 -41.81
CA GLY A 147 60.76 35.93 -41.04
C GLY A 147 61.72 35.22 -40.08
N ILE A 148 62.94 34.92 -40.52
CA ILE A 148 63.99 34.34 -39.67
C ILE A 148 64.44 35.35 -38.62
N ASP A 149 64.71 36.61 -39.01
CA ASP A 149 65.19 37.66 -38.11
C ASP A 149 64.22 37.94 -36.96
N ASN A 150 62.92 38.04 -37.26
CA ASN A 150 61.89 38.28 -36.25
C ASN A 150 61.84 37.17 -35.20
N TRP A 151 61.84 35.90 -35.60
CA TRP A 151 61.79 34.78 -34.66
C TRP A 151 63.10 34.57 -33.93
N TYR A 152 64.24 34.73 -34.61
CA TYR A 152 65.56 34.61 -34.01
C TYR A 152 65.75 35.65 -32.90
N LEU A 153 65.50 36.94 -33.18
CA LEU A 153 65.62 38.01 -32.19
C LEU A 153 64.64 37.81 -31.03
N LEU A 154 63.38 37.48 -31.32
CA LEU A 154 62.37 37.24 -30.29
C LEU A 154 62.82 36.17 -29.29
N LEU A 155 63.44 35.09 -29.77
CA LEU A 155 63.94 34.00 -28.93
C LEU A 155 65.24 34.36 -28.19
N THR A 156 66.21 35.01 -28.86
CA THR A 156 67.51 35.34 -28.24
C THR A 156 67.47 36.51 -27.28
N GLU A 157 66.54 37.46 -27.47
CA GLU A 157 66.35 38.61 -26.57
C GLU A 157 65.39 38.30 -25.40
N GLY A 158 64.92 37.06 -25.30
CA GLY A 158 64.05 36.58 -24.22
C GLY A 158 62.59 37.03 -24.31
N GLY A 159 62.16 37.57 -25.46
CA GLY A 159 60.79 37.98 -25.73
C GLY A 159 59.84 36.84 -26.13
N GLY A 160 60.38 35.65 -26.44
CA GLY A 160 59.61 34.48 -26.86
C GLY A 160 60.14 33.16 -26.30
N THR A 161 59.38 32.09 -26.53
CA THR A 161 59.66 30.72 -26.06
C THR A 161 59.57 29.72 -27.21
N GLY A 162 60.19 28.55 -27.04
CA GLY A 162 60.07 27.44 -27.98
C GLY A 162 58.61 27.03 -28.24
N ALA A 163 57.76 27.09 -27.22
CA ALA A 163 56.33 26.86 -27.35
C ALA A 163 55.62 27.91 -28.21
N GLN A 164 55.95 29.20 -28.07
CA GLN A 164 55.39 30.26 -28.91
C GLN A 164 55.84 30.13 -30.37
N LEU A 165 57.09 29.70 -30.60
CA LEU A 165 57.56 29.34 -31.94
C LEU A 165 56.76 28.17 -32.51
N ALA A 166 56.62 27.08 -31.75
CA ALA A 166 55.82 25.93 -32.17
C ALA A 166 54.38 26.33 -32.52
N ASP A 167 53.76 27.14 -31.67
CA ASP A 167 52.38 27.62 -31.86
C ASP A 167 52.22 28.43 -33.15
N GLY A 168 53.13 29.38 -33.36
CA GLY A 168 53.11 30.31 -34.49
C GLY A 168 53.28 29.64 -35.85
N PHE A 169 53.78 28.40 -35.91
CA PHE A 169 53.94 27.64 -37.15
C PHE A 169 52.95 26.48 -37.26
N LEU A 170 52.93 25.57 -36.28
CA LEU A 170 52.14 24.32 -36.33
C LEU A 170 50.62 24.55 -36.21
N PHE A 171 50.19 25.73 -35.76
CA PHE A 171 48.77 26.12 -35.69
C PHE A 171 48.49 27.41 -36.45
N SER A 172 49.38 27.79 -37.38
CA SER A 172 49.15 28.90 -38.30
C SER A 172 48.07 28.56 -39.34
N ASN A 173 47.40 29.57 -39.90
CA ASN A 173 46.51 29.37 -41.05
C ASN A 173 47.25 28.71 -42.21
N GLU A 174 48.50 29.13 -42.49
CA GLU A 174 49.32 28.59 -43.59
C GLU A 174 49.56 27.08 -43.46
N PHE A 175 49.74 26.56 -42.25
CA PHE A 175 49.92 25.13 -42.05
C PHE A 175 48.60 24.37 -41.93
N THR A 176 47.62 24.92 -41.22
CA THR A 176 46.31 24.26 -41.01
C THR A 176 45.52 24.13 -42.32
N ASP A 177 45.64 25.10 -43.23
CA ASP A 177 45.02 25.06 -44.57
C ASP A 177 45.57 23.91 -45.45
N LYS A 178 46.73 23.35 -45.11
CA LYS A 178 47.30 22.18 -45.82
C LYS A 178 46.54 20.88 -45.52
N GLN A 179 45.72 20.84 -44.47
CA GLN A 179 44.90 19.68 -44.08
C GLN A 179 45.67 18.34 -44.08
N VAL A 180 46.91 18.36 -43.59
CA VAL A 180 47.75 17.16 -43.53
C VAL A 180 47.10 16.07 -42.67
N ALA A 181 47.30 14.80 -43.02
CA ALA A 181 46.88 13.66 -42.22
C ALA A 181 47.57 13.64 -40.85
N ASP A 182 46.97 12.97 -39.86
CA ASP A 182 47.50 12.93 -38.48
C ASP A 182 48.90 12.31 -38.42
N GLU A 183 49.15 11.25 -39.20
CA GLU A 183 50.46 10.61 -39.31
C GLU A 183 51.51 11.59 -39.83
N THR A 184 51.19 12.36 -40.87
CA THR A 184 52.07 13.39 -41.42
C THR A 184 52.30 14.53 -40.43
N PHE A 185 51.27 14.93 -39.69
CA PHE A 185 51.39 15.95 -38.63
C PHE A 185 52.39 15.51 -37.56
N ILE A 186 52.32 14.26 -37.09
CA ILE A 186 53.25 13.72 -36.09
C ILE A 186 54.70 13.74 -36.61
N GLN A 187 54.92 13.35 -37.88
CA GLN A 187 56.25 13.41 -38.50
C GLN A 187 56.79 14.85 -38.55
N VAL A 188 55.99 15.78 -39.08
CA VAL A 188 56.36 17.19 -39.18
C VAL A 188 56.65 17.80 -37.81
N MET A 189 55.87 17.46 -36.80
CA MET A 189 56.04 17.94 -35.42
C MET A 189 57.39 17.50 -34.83
N TYR A 190 57.78 16.22 -34.97
CA TYR A 190 59.07 15.72 -34.49
C TYR A 190 60.26 16.29 -35.28
N GLN A 191 60.14 16.37 -36.61
CA GLN A 191 61.21 16.88 -37.46
C GLN A 191 61.46 18.37 -37.24
N SER A 192 60.39 19.17 -37.10
CA SER A 192 60.51 20.61 -36.86
C SER A 192 61.02 20.93 -35.45
N LEU A 193 60.45 20.28 -34.42
CA LEU A 193 60.77 20.62 -33.01
C LEU A 193 62.04 19.94 -32.49
N LEU A 194 62.29 18.67 -32.86
CA LEU A 194 63.44 17.90 -32.36
C LEU A 194 64.53 17.70 -33.42
N GLY A 195 64.22 17.83 -34.71
CA GLY A 195 65.20 17.62 -35.80
C GLY A 195 65.45 16.18 -36.17
N ARG A 196 64.53 15.29 -35.80
CA ARG A 196 64.60 13.86 -36.12
C ARG A 196 63.21 13.33 -36.43
N THR A 197 63.14 12.19 -37.07
CA THR A 197 61.90 11.43 -37.19
C THR A 197 61.56 10.76 -35.85
N PRO A 198 60.27 10.59 -35.51
CA PRO A 198 59.86 9.76 -34.38
C PRO A 198 60.19 8.30 -34.67
N SER A 199 60.51 7.54 -33.62
CA SER A 199 60.52 6.08 -33.69
C SER A 199 59.10 5.54 -33.87
N SER A 200 58.96 4.27 -34.31
CA SER A 200 57.65 3.64 -34.50
C SER A 200 56.81 3.61 -33.22
N SER A 201 57.44 3.43 -32.05
CA SER A 201 56.75 3.45 -30.75
C SER A 201 56.29 4.86 -30.36
N GLU A 202 57.09 5.90 -30.64
CA GLU A 202 56.70 7.29 -30.40
C GLU A 202 55.55 7.73 -31.31
N ALA A 203 55.63 7.39 -32.60
CA ALA A 203 54.56 7.67 -33.55
C ALA A 203 53.25 6.96 -33.15
N ALA A 204 53.32 5.68 -32.78
CA ALA A 204 52.17 4.93 -32.28
C ALA A 204 51.60 5.53 -30.98
N SER A 205 52.46 5.99 -30.06
CA SER A 205 52.02 6.62 -28.81
C SER A 205 51.27 7.94 -29.08
N MET A 206 51.77 8.76 -30.01
CA MET A 206 51.09 10.01 -30.41
C MET A 206 49.79 9.73 -31.14
N GLN A 207 49.76 8.71 -32.01
CA GLN A 207 48.55 8.30 -32.70
C GLN A 207 47.49 7.79 -31.71
N SER A 208 47.89 7.07 -30.66
CA SER A 208 47.00 6.65 -29.58
C SER A 208 46.34 7.85 -28.91
N LEU A 209 47.08 8.92 -28.62
CA LEU A 209 46.50 10.13 -28.01
C LEU A 209 45.39 10.74 -28.88
N ILE A 210 45.52 10.72 -30.20
CA ILE A 210 44.47 11.20 -31.11
C ILE A 210 43.23 10.29 -31.04
N SER A 211 43.45 8.98 -31.07
CA SER A 211 42.39 7.98 -30.88
C SER A 211 41.71 8.10 -29.51
N ASP A 212 42.45 8.52 -28.49
CA ASP A 212 42.00 8.76 -27.11
C ASP A 212 41.29 10.12 -26.93
N GLY A 213 41.05 10.84 -28.03
CA GLY A 213 40.23 12.04 -28.04
C GLY A 213 41.00 13.37 -28.09
N PHE A 214 42.33 13.35 -27.98
CA PHE A 214 43.13 14.56 -27.81
C PHE A 214 43.40 15.31 -29.12
N SER A 215 43.50 16.63 -29.03
CA SER A 215 43.80 17.46 -30.21
C SER A 215 45.28 17.39 -30.61
N ARG A 216 45.57 17.78 -31.85
CA ARG A 216 46.94 18.01 -32.34
C ARG A 216 47.72 19.01 -31.46
N ARG A 217 47.02 19.97 -30.83
CA ARG A 217 47.61 20.93 -29.89
C ARG A 217 48.05 20.27 -28.59
N TYR A 218 47.29 19.29 -28.11
CA TYR A 218 47.67 18.48 -26.96
C TYR A 218 48.93 17.64 -27.26
N LEU A 219 48.99 16.97 -28.42
CA LEU A 219 50.17 16.22 -28.85
C LEU A 219 51.42 17.11 -28.88
N CYS A 220 51.31 18.29 -29.51
CA CYS A 220 52.41 19.26 -29.59
C CYS A 220 52.86 19.70 -28.19
N ARG A 221 51.91 19.96 -27.29
CA ARG A 221 52.21 20.28 -25.90
C ARG A 221 52.94 19.13 -25.18
N GLN A 222 52.55 17.88 -25.38
CA GLN A 222 53.25 16.72 -24.80
C GLN A 222 54.71 16.68 -25.26
N LEU A 223 54.96 16.90 -26.55
CA LEU A 223 56.32 16.94 -27.08
C LEU A 223 57.12 18.12 -26.52
N ILE A 224 56.53 19.31 -26.42
CA ILE A 224 57.17 20.50 -25.82
C ILE A 224 57.50 20.28 -24.35
N GLN A 225 56.64 19.56 -23.62
CA GLN A 225 56.86 19.24 -22.22
C GLN A 225 57.83 18.07 -21.99
N SER A 226 58.24 17.37 -23.05
CA SER A 226 59.22 16.28 -22.98
C SER A 226 60.59 16.78 -22.50
N GLN A 227 61.34 15.88 -21.86
CA GLN A 227 62.70 16.19 -21.41
C GLN A 227 63.62 16.51 -22.60
N GLU A 228 63.39 15.89 -23.74
CA GLU A 228 64.19 16.08 -24.96
C GLU A 228 64.06 17.52 -25.48
N PHE A 229 62.83 18.00 -25.66
CA PHE A 229 62.59 19.37 -26.12
C PHE A 229 63.09 20.41 -25.11
N LYS A 230 62.88 20.17 -23.82
CA LYS A 230 63.40 21.04 -22.75
C LYS A 230 64.93 21.13 -22.78
N THR A 231 65.62 20.00 -22.99
CA THR A 231 67.07 19.96 -23.12
C THR A 231 67.55 20.70 -24.37
N LEU A 232 66.84 20.53 -25.50
CA LEU A 232 67.14 21.25 -26.74
C LEU A 232 67.03 22.78 -26.54
N CYS A 233 65.95 23.24 -25.91
CA CYS A 233 65.76 24.66 -25.59
C CYS A 233 66.82 25.19 -24.62
N GLN A 234 67.15 24.42 -23.57
CA GLN A 234 68.18 24.77 -22.60
C GLN A 234 69.56 24.92 -23.24
N ASN A 235 69.93 23.99 -24.14
CA ASN A 235 71.20 24.06 -24.88
C ASN A 235 71.23 25.25 -25.85
N ALA A 236 70.08 25.66 -26.37
CA ALA A 236 69.93 26.85 -27.19
C ALA A 236 69.82 28.15 -26.36
N GLY A 237 69.84 28.09 -25.03
CA GLY A 237 69.74 29.27 -24.17
C GLY A 237 68.36 29.96 -24.16
N ILE A 238 67.30 29.26 -24.59
CA ILE A 238 65.93 29.76 -24.66
C ILE A 238 65.00 29.02 -23.69
N SER A 239 63.89 29.64 -23.31
CA SER A 239 62.86 28.96 -22.53
C SER A 239 61.99 28.09 -23.42
N ALA A 240 61.76 26.83 -23.02
CA ALA A 240 60.85 25.93 -23.74
C ALA A 240 59.39 26.44 -23.73
N GLY A 241 58.96 27.13 -22.66
CA GLY A 241 57.59 27.60 -22.49
C GLY A 241 56.56 26.48 -22.29
N ASP A 242 55.29 26.81 -22.47
CA ASP A 242 54.18 25.85 -22.51
C ASP A 242 53.12 26.32 -23.52
N LEU A 243 52.38 25.38 -24.11
CA LEU A 243 51.23 25.69 -24.95
C LEU A 243 49.97 25.81 -24.10
N THR A 244 49.20 26.86 -24.33
CA THR A 244 47.88 27.00 -23.72
C THR A 244 46.90 26.05 -24.41
N LEU A 245 46.32 25.14 -23.64
CA LEU A 245 45.22 24.29 -24.08
C LEU A 245 43.92 25.07 -23.95
N THR A 246 43.11 25.09 -25.02
CA THR A 246 41.85 25.85 -25.09
C THR A 246 40.63 24.94 -25.04
N GLU A 247 40.71 23.77 -25.67
CA GLU A 247 39.65 22.77 -25.72
C GLU A 247 39.50 22.00 -24.40
N ALA A 248 38.27 21.70 -24.01
CA ALA A 248 37.96 21.00 -22.76
C ALA A 248 38.56 19.59 -22.76
N ARG A 249 38.49 18.89 -23.89
CA ARG A 249 39.03 17.53 -24.05
C ARG A 249 40.54 17.45 -23.82
N ASP A 250 41.27 18.55 -24.04
CA ASP A 250 42.69 18.63 -23.79
C ASP A 250 43.01 19.03 -22.33
N LYS A 251 42.18 19.92 -21.76
CA LYS A 251 42.34 20.42 -20.39
C LYS A 251 42.07 19.36 -19.33
N TYR A 252 41.18 18.42 -19.61
CA TYR A 252 40.69 17.43 -18.64
C TYR A 252 40.86 15.99 -19.15
N PRO A 253 42.11 15.51 -19.34
CA PRO A 253 42.39 14.24 -20.02
C PRO A 253 41.74 13.01 -19.41
N LYS A 254 41.60 12.97 -18.07
CA LYS A 254 40.84 11.91 -17.39
C LYS A 254 39.38 11.94 -17.80
N ILE A 255 38.71 13.08 -17.68
CA ILE A 255 37.29 13.22 -18.04
C ILE A 255 37.08 12.91 -19.53
N THR A 256 38.01 13.28 -20.41
CA THR A 256 37.99 12.90 -21.83
C THR A 256 37.95 11.40 -22.02
N ALA A 257 38.86 10.66 -21.38
CA ALA A 257 38.88 9.20 -21.44
C ALA A 257 37.58 8.58 -20.90
N PHE A 258 36.99 9.15 -19.84
CA PHE A 258 35.69 8.70 -19.33
C PHE A 258 34.57 8.88 -20.36
N VAL A 259 34.43 10.09 -20.93
CA VAL A 259 33.38 10.43 -21.90
C VAL A 259 33.53 9.62 -23.19
N LEU A 260 34.77 9.35 -23.62
CA LEU A 260 35.05 8.58 -24.83
C LEU A 260 34.45 7.17 -24.79
N ARG A 261 34.37 6.54 -23.61
CA ARG A 261 33.72 5.23 -23.45
C ARG A 261 32.25 5.26 -23.83
N PHE A 262 31.54 6.37 -23.62
CA PHE A 262 30.13 6.47 -24.00
C PHE A 262 29.95 6.47 -25.53
N TYR A 263 30.84 7.10 -26.28
CA TYR A 263 30.80 7.01 -27.74
C TYR A 263 31.23 5.63 -28.25
N THR A 264 32.34 5.13 -27.74
CA THR A 264 33.00 3.94 -28.30
C THR A 264 32.40 2.61 -27.80
N LYS A 265 31.95 2.55 -26.55
CA LYS A 265 31.41 1.33 -25.91
C LYS A 265 29.89 1.33 -25.84
N CYS A 266 29.27 2.44 -25.40
CA CYS A 266 27.82 2.51 -25.37
C CYS A 266 27.26 2.64 -26.80
N LEU A 267 27.64 3.65 -27.58
CA LEU A 267 27.11 3.84 -28.94
C LEU A 267 27.81 2.98 -30.01
N GLY A 268 29.06 2.56 -29.78
CA GLY A 268 29.81 1.77 -30.75
C GLY A 268 30.28 2.56 -31.98
N ARG A 269 30.48 3.88 -31.85
CA ARG A 269 30.91 4.77 -32.96
C ARG A 269 31.95 5.80 -32.51
N SER A 270 32.49 6.54 -33.48
CA SER A 270 33.35 7.69 -33.21
C SER A 270 32.58 8.86 -32.58
N TYR A 271 33.29 9.64 -31.78
CA TYR A 271 32.78 10.87 -31.18
C TYR A 271 32.78 12.01 -32.20
N ASP A 272 31.88 12.97 -32.03
CA ASP A 272 32.04 14.28 -32.65
C ASP A 272 32.79 15.22 -31.70
N VAL A 273 33.69 16.05 -32.25
CA VAL A 273 34.61 16.89 -31.46
C VAL A 273 33.86 17.91 -30.59
N THR A 274 32.73 18.43 -31.09
CA THR A 274 31.90 19.39 -30.38
C THR A 274 31.27 18.75 -29.16
N GLY A 275 30.54 17.64 -29.33
CA GLY A 275 29.89 16.89 -28.28
C GLY A 275 30.86 16.35 -27.25
N LEU A 276 32.05 15.86 -27.65
CA LEU A 276 33.09 15.46 -26.71
C LEU A 276 33.53 16.63 -25.82
N ASN A 277 33.83 17.78 -26.41
CA ASN A 277 34.23 18.97 -25.65
C ASN A 277 33.11 19.48 -24.72
N GLU A 278 31.86 19.49 -25.17
CA GLU A 278 30.71 19.91 -24.36
C GLU A 278 30.54 19.01 -23.14
N TRP A 279 30.51 17.69 -23.33
CA TRP A 279 30.39 16.71 -22.23
C TRP A 279 31.55 16.81 -21.24
N VAL A 280 32.79 16.90 -21.74
CA VAL A 280 33.96 17.05 -20.87
C VAL A 280 33.86 18.34 -20.05
N GLN A 281 33.44 19.45 -20.66
CA GLN A 281 33.32 20.72 -19.95
C GLN A 281 32.22 20.69 -18.88
N VAL A 282 31.03 20.15 -19.16
CA VAL A 282 29.94 20.13 -18.18
C VAL A 282 30.23 19.21 -16.98
N LEU A 283 30.97 18.11 -17.21
CA LEU A 283 31.44 17.22 -16.14
C LEU A 283 32.59 17.83 -15.34
N ALA A 284 33.50 18.57 -15.99
CA ALA A 284 34.57 19.31 -15.32
C ALA A 284 34.01 20.44 -14.44
N ASP A 285 33.04 21.20 -14.97
CA ASP A 285 32.35 22.30 -14.28
C ASP A 285 31.38 21.83 -13.17
N LYS A 286 31.18 20.51 -13.02
CA LYS A 286 30.22 19.91 -12.08
C LYS A 286 28.76 20.31 -12.33
N LYS A 287 28.44 20.67 -13.58
CA LYS A 287 27.06 20.96 -14.03
C LYS A 287 26.29 19.70 -14.40
N SER A 288 27.01 18.62 -14.72
CA SER A 288 26.50 17.27 -14.87
C SER A 288 27.35 16.30 -14.07
N SER A 289 26.82 15.09 -13.90
CA SER A 289 27.41 14.02 -13.12
C SER A 289 27.60 12.74 -13.95
N GLY A 290 28.31 11.77 -13.38
CA GLY A 290 28.44 10.44 -13.96
C GLY A 290 27.07 9.77 -14.16
N VAL A 291 26.14 9.96 -13.22
CA VAL A 291 24.76 9.48 -13.36
C VAL A 291 24.09 10.12 -14.57
N ASP A 292 24.18 11.45 -14.73
CA ASP A 292 23.50 12.18 -15.81
C ASP A 292 23.94 11.72 -17.21
N ILE A 293 25.25 11.59 -17.45
CA ILE A 293 25.77 11.11 -18.73
C ILE A 293 25.40 9.63 -18.98
N SER A 294 25.38 8.80 -17.93
CA SER A 294 24.98 7.39 -18.04
C SER A 294 23.53 7.26 -18.49
N TYR A 295 22.61 7.99 -17.86
CA TYR A 295 21.21 7.99 -18.29
C TYR A 295 21.00 8.65 -19.66
N GLY A 296 21.74 9.72 -19.95
CA GLY A 296 21.63 10.42 -21.23
C GLY A 296 21.96 9.52 -22.43
N PHE A 297 23.02 8.71 -22.33
CA PHE A 297 23.41 7.80 -23.41
C PHE A 297 22.60 6.51 -23.43
N PHE A 298 22.49 5.80 -22.29
CA PHE A 298 21.80 4.50 -22.24
C PHE A 298 20.28 4.62 -22.35
N GLY A 299 19.71 5.75 -21.92
CA GLY A 299 18.29 6.08 -22.12
C GLY A 299 17.99 6.81 -23.42
N SER A 300 18.98 6.99 -24.31
CA SER A 300 18.76 7.65 -25.59
C SER A 300 17.93 6.79 -26.54
N LYS A 301 17.19 7.44 -27.45
CA LYS A 301 16.51 6.72 -28.54
C LYS A 301 17.50 5.93 -29.41
N GLU A 302 18.70 6.47 -29.62
CA GLU A 302 19.76 5.80 -30.37
C GLU A 302 20.04 4.40 -29.80
N ILE A 303 20.09 4.25 -28.48
CA ILE A 303 20.30 2.95 -27.82
C ILE A 303 19.01 2.14 -27.73
N LEU A 304 17.94 2.72 -27.18
CA LEU A 304 16.71 1.97 -26.90
C LEU A 304 15.98 1.49 -28.16
N GLU A 305 16.20 2.14 -29.31
CA GLU A 305 15.60 1.79 -30.60
C GLU A 305 16.61 1.13 -31.57
N SER A 306 17.85 0.85 -31.13
CA SER A 306 18.90 0.25 -31.98
C SER A 306 18.67 -1.22 -32.34
N GLY A 307 17.82 -1.92 -31.60
CA GLY A 307 17.60 -3.37 -31.76
C GLY A 307 18.70 -4.25 -31.16
N ILE A 308 19.62 -3.70 -30.36
CA ILE A 308 20.58 -4.52 -29.60
C ILE A 308 19.85 -5.45 -28.63
N SER A 309 20.44 -6.62 -28.38
CA SER A 309 19.91 -7.57 -27.40
C SER A 309 20.00 -6.99 -25.98
N LYS A 310 19.22 -7.54 -25.05
CA LYS A 310 19.30 -7.14 -23.65
C LYS A 310 20.68 -7.50 -23.08
N GLU A 311 21.24 -8.62 -23.50
CA GLU A 311 22.55 -9.11 -23.14
C GLU A 311 23.64 -8.12 -23.57
N ASP A 312 23.58 -7.63 -24.82
CA ASP A 312 24.51 -6.62 -25.34
C ASP A 312 24.34 -5.28 -24.61
N TYR A 313 23.12 -4.90 -24.26
CA TYR A 313 22.86 -3.69 -23.48
C TYR A 313 23.54 -3.76 -22.10
N ILE A 314 23.42 -4.89 -21.39
CA ILE A 314 24.07 -5.11 -20.10
C ILE A 314 25.59 -5.13 -20.25
N GLN A 315 26.12 -5.83 -21.25
CA GLN A 315 27.55 -5.86 -21.53
C GLN A 315 28.10 -4.44 -21.77
N ARG A 316 27.38 -3.61 -22.53
CA ARG A 316 27.77 -2.22 -22.80
C ARG A 316 27.75 -1.37 -21.53
N LEU A 317 26.81 -1.59 -20.60
CA LEU A 317 26.83 -0.92 -19.29
C LEU A 317 28.13 -1.26 -18.55
N TYR A 318 28.44 -2.55 -18.37
CA TYR A 318 29.67 -2.98 -17.72
C TYR A 318 30.93 -2.33 -18.34
N GLU A 319 31.07 -2.38 -19.67
CA GLU A 319 32.26 -1.83 -20.34
C GLU A 319 32.33 -0.30 -20.26
N THR A 320 31.20 0.38 -20.32
CA THR A 320 31.15 1.84 -20.39
C THR A 320 31.29 2.49 -19.01
N ILE A 321 30.49 2.03 -18.05
CA ILE A 321 30.34 2.71 -16.75
C ILE A 321 31.09 2.03 -15.61
N LEU A 322 31.51 0.76 -15.77
CA LEU A 322 32.38 0.07 -14.80
C LEU A 322 33.80 -0.18 -15.33
N GLY A 323 33.98 -0.14 -16.66
CA GLY A 323 35.30 -0.25 -17.29
C GLY A 323 35.84 -1.68 -17.39
N ARG A 324 34.97 -2.69 -17.27
CA ARG A 324 35.30 -4.11 -17.42
C ARG A 324 34.18 -4.85 -18.14
N SER A 325 34.44 -6.07 -18.60
CA SER A 325 33.41 -6.94 -19.16
C SER A 325 32.58 -7.63 -18.06
N ALA A 326 31.34 -7.97 -18.36
CA ALA A 326 30.47 -8.74 -17.48
C ALA A 326 30.78 -10.25 -17.58
N SER A 327 30.55 -10.98 -16.50
CA SER A 327 30.40 -12.44 -16.52
C SER A 327 29.00 -12.86 -16.97
N SER A 328 28.84 -14.11 -17.42
CA SER A 328 27.52 -14.63 -17.81
C SER A 328 26.49 -14.57 -16.69
N SER A 329 26.88 -14.89 -15.45
CA SER A 329 26.00 -14.80 -14.28
C SER A 329 25.57 -13.37 -13.94
N GLU A 330 26.44 -12.38 -14.18
CA GLU A 330 26.08 -10.97 -14.02
C GLU A 330 25.07 -10.53 -15.08
N ILE A 331 25.22 -10.99 -16.33
CA ILE A 331 24.25 -10.73 -17.38
C ILE A 331 22.91 -11.37 -17.02
N ASP A 332 22.89 -12.67 -16.69
CA ASP A 332 21.67 -13.42 -16.35
C ASP A 332 20.90 -12.76 -15.19
N HIS A 333 21.62 -12.24 -14.19
CA HIS A 333 21.02 -11.50 -13.08
C HIS A 333 20.18 -10.30 -13.55
N TYR A 334 20.72 -9.44 -14.42
CA TYR A 334 19.97 -8.27 -14.90
C TYR A 334 18.90 -8.64 -15.95
N ILE A 335 19.11 -9.71 -16.71
CA ILE A 335 18.08 -10.25 -17.60
C ILE A 335 16.87 -10.72 -16.80
N ASP A 336 17.07 -11.36 -15.65
CA ASP A 336 15.98 -11.77 -14.76
C ASP A 336 15.15 -10.57 -14.24
N TYR A 337 15.82 -9.49 -13.83
CA TYR A 337 15.12 -8.23 -13.50
C TYR A 337 14.33 -7.70 -14.71
N TRP A 338 14.95 -7.66 -15.88
CA TRP A 338 14.25 -7.16 -17.06
C TRP A 338 13.02 -8.02 -17.43
N ASN A 339 13.12 -9.34 -17.26
CA ASN A 339 12.03 -10.27 -17.55
C ASN A 339 10.95 -10.27 -16.46
N THR A 340 11.30 -9.89 -15.23
CA THR A 340 10.35 -9.61 -14.14
C THR A 340 9.55 -8.33 -14.38
N GLY A 341 10.00 -7.45 -15.28
CA GLY A 341 9.27 -6.26 -15.71
C GLY A 341 9.87 -4.92 -15.24
N PHE A 342 11.04 -4.94 -14.58
CA PHE A 342 11.77 -3.73 -14.23
C PHE A 342 12.18 -2.94 -15.47
N SER A 343 12.21 -1.62 -15.36
CA SER A 343 12.61 -0.77 -16.47
C SER A 343 14.13 -0.75 -16.66
N TYR A 344 14.59 -0.36 -17.86
CA TYR A 344 16.00 -0.08 -18.10
C TYR A 344 16.57 0.97 -17.12
N LYS A 345 15.73 1.85 -16.57
CA LYS A 345 16.17 2.84 -15.58
C LYS A 345 16.49 2.20 -14.25
N HIS A 346 15.75 1.17 -13.83
CA HIS A 346 16.09 0.37 -12.66
C HIS A 346 17.41 -0.37 -12.85
N ILE A 347 17.63 -0.93 -14.04
CA ILE A 347 18.91 -1.58 -14.37
C ILE A 347 20.07 -0.59 -14.24
N ILE A 348 20.00 0.58 -14.90
CA ILE A 348 21.04 1.61 -14.78
C ILE A 348 21.22 2.05 -13.32
N TYR A 349 20.12 2.15 -12.56
CA TYR A 349 20.14 2.54 -11.15
C TYR A 349 21.03 1.60 -10.33
N GLN A 350 20.92 0.29 -10.51
CA GLN A 350 21.76 -0.69 -9.80
C GLN A 350 23.26 -0.46 -10.06
N PHE A 351 23.64 -0.11 -11.29
CA PHE A 351 25.04 0.15 -11.63
C PHE A 351 25.55 1.46 -11.04
N VAL A 352 24.80 2.55 -11.20
CA VAL A 352 25.28 3.88 -10.78
C VAL A 352 25.30 4.06 -9.26
N PHE A 353 24.60 3.20 -8.53
CA PHE A 353 24.67 3.15 -7.06
C PHE A 353 25.73 2.16 -6.53
N SER A 354 26.36 1.37 -7.40
CA SER A 354 27.45 0.46 -7.01
C SER A 354 28.69 1.22 -6.52
N ASP A 355 29.45 0.59 -5.62
CA ASP A 355 30.72 1.17 -5.14
C ASP A 355 31.79 1.20 -6.23
N GLU A 356 31.71 0.28 -7.19
CA GLU A 356 32.58 0.25 -8.38
C GLU A 356 32.39 1.53 -9.21
N PHE A 357 31.15 1.91 -9.51
CA PHE A 357 30.85 3.15 -10.23
C PHE A 357 31.30 4.41 -9.45
N LYS A 358 31.07 4.44 -8.14
CA LYS A 358 31.51 5.56 -7.28
C LYS A 358 33.03 5.70 -7.30
N GLY A 359 33.76 4.58 -7.17
CA GLY A 359 35.22 4.54 -7.24
C GLY A 359 35.73 5.04 -8.59
N LEU A 360 35.10 4.62 -9.68
CA LEU A 360 35.45 5.07 -11.02
C LEU A 360 35.20 6.58 -11.20
N CYS A 361 34.06 7.11 -10.76
CA CYS A 361 33.81 8.55 -10.81
C CYS A 361 34.89 9.34 -10.04
N GLN A 362 35.32 8.84 -8.88
CA GLN A 362 36.39 9.45 -8.09
C GLN A 362 37.74 9.41 -8.83
N GLU A 363 38.10 8.28 -9.42
CA GLU A 363 39.35 8.10 -10.18
C GLU A 363 39.46 9.11 -11.34
N TYR A 364 38.34 9.32 -12.03
CA TYR A 364 38.21 10.21 -13.18
C TYR A 364 37.92 11.67 -12.80
N GLY A 365 37.73 11.96 -11.50
CA GLY A 365 37.51 13.31 -10.99
C GLY A 365 36.13 13.88 -11.35
N ILE A 366 35.10 13.04 -11.48
CA ILE A 366 33.72 13.38 -11.86
C ILE A 366 32.81 13.28 -10.63
N SER A 367 31.79 14.14 -10.54
CA SER A 367 30.77 14.00 -9.49
C SER A 367 29.87 12.81 -9.79
N VAL A 368 29.62 11.94 -8.80
CA VAL A 368 28.77 10.75 -9.00
C VAL A 368 27.35 11.14 -9.44
N GLY A 369 26.70 12.05 -8.71
CA GLY A 369 25.32 12.46 -8.96
C GLY A 369 24.29 11.61 -8.22
N SER A 370 23.02 11.80 -8.56
CA SER A 370 21.91 11.00 -8.05
C SER A 370 20.81 10.89 -9.10
N ILE A 371 20.00 9.83 -8.99
CA ILE A 371 18.76 9.70 -9.75
C ILE A 371 17.62 9.26 -8.83
N THR A 372 16.41 9.63 -9.19
CA THR A 372 15.18 9.14 -8.58
C THR A 372 14.43 8.23 -9.55
N LEU A 373 14.05 7.04 -9.08
CA LEU A 373 13.17 6.13 -9.81
C LEU A 373 11.72 6.65 -9.73
N THR A 374 11.12 6.93 -10.88
CA THR A 374 9.79 7.54 -10.96
C THR A 374 8.67 6.51 -11.12
N GLU A 375 8.94 5.43 -11.84
CA GLU A 375 7.99 4.34 -12.09
C GLU A 375 7.82 3.49 -10.83
N ALA A 376 6.58 3.16 -10.49
CA ALA A 376 6.26 2.44 -9.26
C ALA A 376 6.89 1.03 -9.24
N ARG A 377 6.90 0.35 -10.39
CA ARG A 377 7.53 -0.97 -10.58
C ARG A 377 9.04 -0.99 -10.32
N ASP A 378 9.69 0.17 -10.26
CA ASP A 378 11.13 0.26 -10.04
C ASP A 378 11.48 0.59 -8.57
N LYS A 379 10.51 1.03 -7.76
CA LYS A 379 10.75 1.59 -6.42
C LYS A 379 10.94 0.55 -5.31
N ASN A 380 10.27 -0.59 -5.41
CA ASN A 380 10.41 -1.69 -4.47
C ASN A 380 10.48 -3.02 -5.24
N PRO A 381 11.66 -3.66 -5.32
CA PRO A 381 11.82 -4.89 -6.07
C PRO A 381 10.95 -6.05 -5.61
N GLU A 382 10.69 -6.16 -4.31
CA GLU A 382 9.92 -7.26 -3.74
C GLU A 382 8.44 -7.12 -4.07
N ILE A 383 7.89 -5.90 -4.09
CA ILE A 383 6.52 -5.64 -4.58
C ILE A 383 6.41 -6.01 -6.07
N THR A 384 7.37 -5.62 -6.90
CA THR A 384 7.34 -5.89 -8.34
C THR A 384 7.38 -7.39 -8.64
N LYS A 385 8.29 -8.13 -7.99
CA LYS A 385 8.34 -9.60 -8.10
C LYS A 385 7.03 -10.24 -7.65
N PHE A 386 6.46 -9.76 -6.55
CA PHE A 386 5.22 -10.29 -6.01
C PHE A 386 4.03 -10.07 -6.95
N VAL A 387 3.87 -8.87 -7.52
CA VAL A 387 2.83 -8.62 -8.52
C VAL A 387 3.06 -9.51 -9.76
N GLN A 388 4.30 -9.62 -10.23
CA GLN A 388 4.64 -10.47 -11.37
C GLN A 388 4.37 -11.96 -11.11
N GLN A 389 4.49 -12.42 -9.86
CA GLN A 389 4.11 -13.77 -9.44
C GLN A 389 2.62 -14.05 -9.68
N PHE A 390 1.72 -13.09 -9.42
CA PHE A 390 0.30 -13.25 -9.74
C PHE A 390 0.04 -13.28 -11.24
N TYR A 391 0.67 -12.40 -12.03
CA TYR A 391 0.56 -12.45 -13.49
C TYR A 391 0.98 -13.82 -14.05
N ASN A 392 2.11 -14.34 -13.59
CA ASN A 392 2.63 -15.63 -14.05
C ASN A 392 1.73 -16.80 -13.65
N ASN A 393 1.31 -16.87 -12.38
CA ASN A 393 0.60 -18.04 -11.86
C ASN A 393 -0.91 -17.99 -12.12
N CYS A 394 -1.52 -16.80 -12.11
CA CYS A 394 -2.95 -16.67 -12.35
C CYS A 394 -3.27 -16.53 -13.83
N LEU A 395 -2.46 -15.78 -14.60
CA LEU A 395 -2.81 -15.38 -15.97
C LEU A 395 -1.90 -16.00 -17.05
N ASP A 396 -0.89 -16.78 -16.68
CA ASP A 396 0.08 -17.44 -17.58
C ASP A 396 0.80 -16.46 -18.54
N ARG A 397 1.06 -15.24 -18.09
CA ARG A 397 1.73 -14.21 -18.92
C ARG A 397 2.54 -13.24 -18.08
N SER A 398 3.50 -12.57 -18.72
CA SER A 398 4.18 -11.42 -18.12
C SER A 398 3.24 -10.21 -18.01
N ALA A 399 3.48 -9.37 -17.00
CA ALA A 399 2.75 -8.11 -16.88
C ALA A 399 3.18 -7.15 -18.01
N ASP A 400 2.23 -6.38 -18.52
CA ASP A 400 2.57 -5.18 -19.28
C ASP A 400 3.04 -4.07 -18.32
N ALA A 401 3.74 -3.07 -18.86
CA ALA A 401 4.37 -2.02 -18.06
C ALA A 401 3.36 -1.17 -17.28
N ASP A 402 2.18 -0.93 -17.85
CA ASP A 402 1.16 -0.08 -17.23
C ASP A 402 0.48 -0.84 -16.08
N GLY A 403 0.03 -2.08 -16.33
CA GLY A 403 -0.58 -2.92 -15.30
C GLY A 403 0.35 -3.21 -14.11
N LEU A 404 1.65 -3.44 -14.38
CA LEU A 404 2.63 -3.62 -13.32
C LEU A 404 2.85 -2.33 -12.51
N ASN A 405 2.92 -1.17 -13.17
CA ASN A 405 3.05 0.10 -12.49
C ASN A 405 1.82 0.43 -11.63
N ASP A 406 0.61 0.19 -12.13
CA ASP A 406 -0.63 0.48 -11.41
C ASP A 406 -0.72 -0.34 -10.11
N TRP A 407 -0.49 -1.66 -10.20
CA TRP A 407 -0.49 -2.51 -9.00
C TRP A 407 0.62 -2.14 -8.02
N CYS A 408 1.85 -1.93 -8.50
CA CYS A 408 2.95 -1.51 -7.63
C CYS A 408 2.67 -0.15 -6.97
N ALA A 409 2.05 0.80 -7.67
CA ALA A 409 1.71 2.11 -7.13
C ALA A 409 0.71 1.99 -5.98
N ASN A 410 -0.37 1.23 -6.18
CA ASN A 410 -1.42 1.07 -5.18
C ASN A 410 -0.94 0.33 -3.93
N LEU A 411 -0.02 -0.63 -4.08
CA LEU A 411 0.60 -1.33 -2.95
C LEU A 411 1.60 -0.44 -2.20
N LEU A 412 2.35 0.40 -2.92
CA LEU A 412 3.32 1.33 -2.33
C LEU A 412 2.65 2.46 -1.53
N ASP A 413 1.51 2.96 -1.98
CA ASP A 413 0.79 4.05 -1.31
C ASP A 413 -0.26 3.58 -0.30
N GLY A 414 -0.52 2.26 -0.24
CA GLY A 414 -1.45 1.63 0.69
C GLY A 414 -2.92 1.76 0.28
N SER A 415 -3.22 2.17 -0.95
CA SER A 415 -4.58 2.17 -1.50
C SER A 415 -5.07 0.76 -1.89
N SER A 416 -4.16 -0.20 -2.00
CA SER A 416 -4.47 -1.63 -2.08
C SER A 416 -3.58 -2.41 -1.13
N ASP A 417 -4.09 -3.55 -0.66
CA ASP A 417 -3.35 -4.49 0.17
C ASP A 417 -3.14 -5.85 -0.52
N GLY A 418 -2.47 -6.79 0.15
CA GLY A 418 -2.22 -8.12 -0.39
C GLY A 418 -3.50 -8.92 -0.69
N ALA A 419 -4.58 -8.68 0.06
CA ALA A 419 -5.87 -9.31 -0.18
C ALA A 419 -6.55 -8.71 -1.41
N ASP A 420 -6.47 -7.40 -1.63
CA ASP A 420 -6.96 -6.72 -2.84
C ASP A 420 -6.24 -7.22 -4.09
N LEU A 421 -4.92 -7.38 -4.02
CA LEU A 421 -4.12 -7.95 -5.11
C LEU A 421 -4.59 -9.37 -5.42
N ALA A 422 -4.61 -10.26 -4.42
CA ALA A 422 -5.03 -11.64 -4.60
C ALA A 422 -6.46 -11.73 -5.17
N HIS A 423 -7.38 -10.93 -4.64
CA HIS A 423 -8.75 -10.86 -5.12
C HIS A 423 -8.84 -10.38 -6.58
N GLY A 424 -8.10 -9.33 -6.91
CA GLY A 424 -8.06 -8.72 -8.24
C GLY A 424 -7.62 -9.69 -9.33
N PHE A 425 -6.71 -10.62 -9.03
CA PHE A 425 -6.28 -11.66 -9.97
C PHE A 425 -7.18 -12.90 -9.94
N ILE A 426 -7.39 -13.51 -8.77
CA ILE A 426 -8.05 -14.82 -8.62
C ILE A 426 -9.54 -14.76 -8.94
N PHE A 427 -10.19 -13.61 -8.77
CA PHE A 427 -11.61 -13.45 -9.09
C PHE A 427 -11.87 -12.55 -10.29
N SER A 428 -10.83 -12.26 -11.08
CA SER A 428 -10.97 -11.59 -12.39
C SER A 428 -11.76 -12.43 -13.39
N ASP A 429 -12.35 -11.77 -14.38
CA ASP A 429 -13.00 -12.46 -15.50
C ASP A 429 -12.00 -13.28 -16.33
N GLU A 430 -10.77 -12.79 -16.48
CA GLU A 430 -9.67 -13.51 -17.16
C GLU A 430 -9.38 -14.84 -16.45
N PHE A 431 -9.20 -14.83 -15.12
CA PHE A 431 -8.96 -16.04 -14.34
C PHE A 431 -10.16 -16.99 -14.34
N LYS A 432 -11.38 -16.48 -14.14
CA LYS A 432 -12.61 -17.29 -14.17
C LYS A 432 -12.82 -17.99 -15.51
N SER A 433 -12.43 -17.34 -16.62
CA SER A 433 -12.56 -17.90 -17.97
C SER A 433 -11.71 -19.15 -18.21
N LYS A 434 -10.68 -19.40 -17.39
CA LYS A 434 -9.84 -20.61 -17.45
C LYS A 434 -10.60 -21.88 -17.07
N ASN A 435 -11.75 -21.77 -16.38
CA ASN A 435 -12.59 -22.90 -15.98
C ASN A 435 -11.81 -24.05 -15.31
N LEU A 436 -10.96 -23.69 -14.35
CA LEU A 436 -10.04 -24.60 -13.68
C LEU A 436 -10.76 -25.65 -12.84
N SER A 437 -10.16 -26.84 -12.74
CA SER A 437 -10.53 -27.82 -11.71
C SER A 437 -10.25 -27.27 -10.31
N ASP A 438 -10.82 -27.88 -9.27
CA ASP A 438 -10.54 -27.47 -7.89
C ASP A 438 -9.08 -27.73 -7.51
N GLU A 439 -8.47 -28.80 -8.02
CA GLU A 439 -7.06 -29.13 -7.78
C GLU A 439 -6.12 -28.10 -8.44
N ASP A 440 -6.39 -27.71 -9.69
CA ASP A 440 -5.61 -26.68 -10.39
C ASP A 440 -5.78 -25.31 -9.72
N PHE A 441 -7.02 -24.97 -9.32
CA PHE A 441 -7.30 -23.75 -8.58
C PHE A 441 -6.48 -23.65 -7.30
N LEU A 442 -6.49 -24.71 -6.48
CA LEU A 442 -5.72 -24.77 -5.23
C LEU A 442 -4.21 -24.66 -5.49
N THR A 443 -3.71 -25.37 -6.50
CA THR A 443 -2.29 -25.32 -6.88
C THR A 443 -1.87 -23.89 -7.23
N ILE A 444 -2.71 -23.14 -7.95
CA ILE A 444 -2.44 -21.73 -8.24
C ILE A 444 -2.48 -20.87 -6.97
N LEU A 445 -3.38 -21.13 -6.01
CA LEU A 445 -3.38 -20.37 -4.75
C LEU A 445 -2.06 -20.56 -3.99
N TYR A 446 -1.55 -21.78 -3.88
CA TYR A 446 -0.26 -22.04 -3.26
C TYR A 446 0.89 -21.29 -3.95
N ARG A 447 0.93 -21.30 -5.28
CA ARG A 447 2.01 -20.61 -6.02
C ARG A 447 1.88 -19.10 -6.00
N ALA A 448 0.68 -18.57 -6.21
CA ALA A 448 0.43 -17.15 -6.33
C ALA A 448 0.46 -16.43 -4.98
N ILE A 449 -0.13 -17.02 -3.94
CA ILE A 449 -0.24 -16.39 -2.61
C ILE A 449 0.97 -16.75 -1.74
N LEU A 450 1.44 -18.01 -1.77
CA LEU A 450 2.46 -18.51 -0.84
C LEU A 450 3.82 -18.75 -1.50
N GLY A 451 3.95 -18.58 -2.81
CA GLY A 451 5.23 -18.71 -3.52
C GLY A 451 5.79 -20.15 -3.57
N ARG A 452 4.96 -21.19 -3.37
CA ARG A 452 5.43 -22.59 -3.33
C ARG A 452 4.41 -23.59 -3.89
N GLU A 453 4.84 -24.84 -4.06
CA GLU A 453 3.94 -25.96 -4.39
C GLU A 453 3.13 -26.43 -3.17
N PRO A 454 1.91 -26.95 -3.38
CA PRO A 454 1.17 -27.64 -2.34
C PRO A 454 1.89 -28.93 -1.90
N ASP A 455 1.86 -29.21 -0.60
CA ASP A 455 2.09 -30.57 -0.11
C ASP A 455 0.82 -31.41 -0.31
N LYS A 456 1.01 -32.75 -0.37
CA LYS A 456 -0.08 -33.69 -0.69
C LYS A 456 -1.22 -33.62 0.33
N ASP A 457 -0.90 -33.52 1.62
CA ASP A 457 -1.89 -33.59 2.69
C ASP A 457 -2.68 -32.28 2.80
N GLY A 458 -2.00 -31.15 2.64
CA GLY A 458 -2.61 -29.82 2.54
C GLY A 458 -3.57 -29.70 1.36
N LEU A 459 -3.15 -30.15 0.17
CA LEU A 459 -4.01 -30.15 -1.02
C LEU A 459 -5.28 -30.98 -0.82
N GLN A 460 -5.15 -32.20 -0.31
CA GLN A 460 -6.31 -33.07 -0.06
C GLN A 460 -7.23 -32.51 1.03
N SER A 461 -6.68 -31.83 2.03
CA SER A 461 -7.47 -31.15 3.05
C SER A 461 -8.33 -30.04 2.45
N TRP A 462 -7.79 -29.22 1.57
CA TRP A 462 -8.54 -28.16 0.89
C TRP A 462 -9.55 -28.68 -0.13
N ILE A 463 -9.24 -29.76 -0.85
CA ILE A 463 -10.20 -30.44 -1.72
C ILE A 463 -11.43 -30.88 -0.91
N LYS A 464 -11.22 -31.44 0.29
CA LYS A 464 -12.32 -31.83 1.18
C LYS A 464 -13.18 -30.64 1.61
N VAL A 465 -12.58 -29.48 1.86
CA VAL A 465 -13.30 -28.24 2.20
C VAL A 465 -14.22 -27.82 1.04
N LEU A 466 -13.72 -27.85 -0.20
CA LEU A 466 -14.53 -27.57 -1.41
C LEU A 466 -15.61 -28.64 -1.62
N ASP A 467 -15.28 -29.91 -1.45
CA ASP A 467 -16.24 -31.03 -1.55
C ASP A 467 -17.35 -30.97 -0.51
N ASN A 468 -17.08 -30.38 0.66
CA ASN A 468 -18.04 -30.10 1.73
C ASN A 468 -18.94 -28.90 1.42
N GLY A 469 -18.76 -28.22 0.28
CA GLY A 469 -19.66 -27.17 -0.22
C GLY A 469 -19.18 -25.74 0.03
N MET A 470 -18.03 -25.55 0.68
CA MET A 470 -17.43 -24.23 0.87
C MET A 470 -17.01 -23.63 -0.47
N SER A 471 -17.05 -22.30 -0.58
CA SER A 471 -16.72 -21.64 -1.83
C SER A 471 -15.22 -21.55 -2.07
N ARG A 472 -14.82 -21.35 -3.34
CA ARG A 472 -13.45 -20.94 -3.69
C ARG A 472 -13.05 -19.61 -3.04
N TYR A 473 -14.03 -18.74 -2.76
CA TYR A 473 -13.83 -17.48 -2.05
C TYR A 473 -13.46 -17.71 -0.58
N PHE A 474 -14.14 -18.65 0.09
CA PHE A 474 -13.79 -19.09 1.44
C PHE A 474 -12.36 -19.63 1.51
N VAL A 475 -12.00 -20.53 0.59
CA VAL A 475 -10.66 -21.09 0.55
C VAL A 475 -9.61 -20.00 0.32
N CYS A 476 -9.79 -19.13 -0.67
CA CYS A 476 -8.88 -18.01 -0.92
C CYS A 476 -8.73 -17.09 0.30
N SER A 477 -9.83 -16.79 1.00
CA SER A 477 -9.80 -16.00 2.24
C SER A 477 -8.96 -16.67 3.32
N ASN A 478 -9.01 -17.99 3.45
CA ASN A 478 -8.18 -18.72 4.41
C ASN A 478 -6.69 -18.73 4.05
N PHE A 479 -6.33 -18.81 2.76
CA PHE A 479 -4.94 -18.62 2.33
C PHE A 479 -4.43 -17.23 2.69
N ILE A 480 -5.24 -16.19 2.42
CA ILE A 480 -4.93 -14.80 2.76
C ILE A 480 -4.88 -14.57 4.28
N ASN A 481 -5.59 -15.36 5.08
CA ASN A 481 -5.57 -15.25 6.54
C ASN A 481 -4.53 -16.18 7.19
N SER A 482 -3.75 -16.91 6.39
CA SER A 482 -2.72 -17.80 6.92
C SER A 482 -1.55 -17.02 7.53
N PRO A 483 -0.88 -17.56 8.57
CA PRO A 483 0.36 -16.99 9.09
C PRO A 483 1.46 -16.84 8.03
N GLU A 484 1.51 -17.78 7.08
CA GLU A 484 2.50 -17.78 6.00
C GLU A 484 2.32 -16.55 5.08
N PHE A 485 1.07 -16.23 4.70
CA PHE A 485 0.82 -15.02 3.91
C PHE A 485 1.08 -13.73 4.69
N GLN A 486 0.83 -13.73 6.01
CA GLN A 486 1.16 -12.60 6.88
C GLN A 486 2.68 -12.35 6.93
N GLU A 487 3.48 -13.41 7.05
CA GLU A 487 4.95 -13.32 7.03
C GLU A 487 5.43 -12.79 5.66
N PHE A 488 4.93 -13.37 4.57
CA PHE A 488 5.25 -12.94 3.21
C PHE A 488 4.93 -11.45 2.97
N CYS A 489 3.73 -10.98 3.33
CA CYS A 489 3.38 -9.57 3.19
C CYS A 489 4.29 -8.65 4.01
N SER A 490 4.73 -9.11 5.18
CA SER A 490 5.64 -8.36 6.05
C SER A 490 7.04 -8.25 5.44
N GLU A 491 7.54 -9.30 4.79
CA GLU A 491 8.81 -9.30 4.07
C GLU A 491 8.79 -8.37 2.85
N VAL A 492 7.69 -8.37 2.09
CA VAL A 492 7.49 -7.48 0.93
C VAL A 492 7.28 -6.02 1.36
N GLY A 493 6.80 -5.80 2.58
CA GLY A 493 6.54 -4.47 3.15
C GLY A 493 5.15 -3.91 2.79
N ILE A 494 4.14 -4.77 2.66
CA ILE A 494 2.75 -4.39 2.36
C ILE A 494 1.78 -4.83 3.47
N SER A 495 0.61 -4.19 3.53
CA SER A 495 -0.46 -4.67 4.41
C SER A 495 -1.07 -5.96 3.85
N LYS A 496 -1.39 -6.92 4.72
CA LYS A 496 -1.97 -8.21 4.32
C LYS A 496 -3.42 -8.09 3.82
N GLY A 497 -4.21 -7.24 4.46
CA GLY A 497 -5.65 -7.14 4.19
C GLY A 497 -6.47 -8.35 4.65
N SER A 498 -7.72 -8.40 4.21
CA SER A 498 -8.63 -9.54 4.45
C SER A 498 -9.78 -9.56 3.45
N LEU A 499 -10.32 -10.76 3.17
CA LEU A 499 -11.54 -10.92 2.38
C LEU A 499 -12.75 -11.15 3.31
N THR A 500 -13.83 -10.38 3.09
CA THR A 500 -15.07 -10.51 3.86
C THR A 500 -15.98 -11.57 3.24
N LEU A 501 -16.32 -12.60 4.02
CA LEU A 501 -17.22 -13.67 3.60
C LEU A 501 -18.69 -13.22 3.66
N THR A 502 -19.34 -13.08 2.52
CA THR A 502 -20.74 -12.62 2.43
C THR A 502 -21.74 -13.74 2.22
N GLU A 503 -21.32 -14.89 1.69
CA GLU A 503 -22.19 -16.04 1.46
C GLU A 503 -22.44 -16.81 2.76
N ASN A 504 -23.70 -17.10 3.08
CA ASN A 504 -24.08 -17.80 4.31
C ASN A 504 -23.36 -19.16 4.44
N ARG A 505 -23.17 -19.89 3.33
CA ARG A 505 -22.47 -21.18 3.33
C ARG A 505 -21.03 -21.08 3.80
N ASP A 506 -20.41 -19.91 3.66
CA ASP A 506 -19.01 -19.68 4.01
C ASP A 506 -18.83 -19.27 5.49
N GLN A 507 -19.93 -18.97 6.19
CA GLN A 507 -19.89 -18.43 7.56
C GLN A 507 -19.89 -19.51 8.66
N ASN A 508 -20.16 -20.78 8.32
CA ASN A 508 -20.19 -21.89 9.26
C ASN A 508 -19.80 -23.21 8.54
N GLU A 509 -18.50 -23.46 8.44
CA GLU A 509 -17.96 -24.63 7.74
C GLU A 509 -18.50 -25.97 8.28
N PRO A 510 -18.51 -26.25 9.61
CA PRO A 510 -19.04 -27.50 10.12
C PRO A 510 -20.50 -27.75 9.73
N LEU A 511 -21.33 -26.71 9.73
CA LEU A 511 -22.74 -26.77 9.33
C LEU A 511 -22.91 -26.97 7.83
N THR A 512 -22.18 -26.22 7.01
CA THR A 512 -22.22 -26.38 5.55
C THR A 512 -21.79 -27.79 5.14
N GLY A 513 -20.69 -28.29 5.72
CA GLY A 513 -20.25 -29.68 5.52
C GLY A 513 -21.28 -30.71 6.00
N TYR A 514 -22.01 -30.41 7.08
CA TYR A 514 -23.09 -31.26 7.55
C TYR A 514 -24.27 -31.33 6.58
N ILE A 515 -24.74 -30.19 6.08
CA ILE A 515 -25.82 -30.13 5.10
C ILE A 515 -25.39 -30.87 3.82
N THR A 516 -24.17 -30.65 3.35
CA THR A 516 -23.60 -31.37 2.20
C THR A 516 -23.57 -32.89 2.42
N HIS A 517 -23.15 -33.34 3.61
CA HIS A 517 -23.18 -34.76 3.97
C HIS A 517 -24.60 -35.34 3.90
N ILE A 518 -25.60 -34.63 4.43
CA ILE A 518 -27.00 -35.07 4.36
C ILE A 518 -27.45 -35.19 2.90
N PHE A 519 -27.21 -34.19 2.06
CA PHE A 519 -27.60 -34.24 0.64
C PHE A 519 -26.94 -35.41 -0.08
N ASN A 520 -25.63 -35.59 0.10
CA ASN A 520 -24.88 -36.67 -0.53
C ASN A 520 -25.36 -38.06 -0.11
N THR A 521 -25.70 -38.25 1.17
CA THR A 521 -26.06 -39.57 1.72
C THR A 521 -27.54 -39.89 1.63
N VAL A 522 -28.42 -38.89 1.69
CA VAL A 522 -29.88 -39.06 1.74
C VAL A 522 -30.53 -38.81 0.39
N LEU A 523 -30.03 -37.83 -0.38
CA LEU A 523 -30.60 -37.43 -1.67
C LEU A 523 -29.76 -37.91 -2.87
N ASP A 524 -28.62 -38.55 -2.62
CA ASP A 524 -27.69 -39.08 -3.63
C ASP A 524 -27.18 -38.02 -4.63
N ARG A 525 -27.08 -36.76 -4.20
CA ARG A 525 -26.55 -35.64 -4.99
C ARG A 525 -25.86 -34.60 -4.12
N LYS A 526 -24.97 -33.80 -4.73
CA LYS A 526 -24.43 -32.60 -4.09
C LYS A 526 -25.51 -31.49 -4.02
N PRO A 527 -25.56 -30.71 -2.94
CA PRO A 527 -26.39 -29.51 -2.89
C PRO A 527 -25.84 -28.43 -3.82
N THR A 528 -26.73 -27.60 -4.34
CA THR A 528 -26.35 -26.37 -5.06
C THR A 528 -25.87 -25.30 -4.08
N ALA A 529 -25.12 -24.30 -4.57
CA ALA A 529 -24.67 -23.18 -3.74
C ALA A 529 -25.86 -22.38 -3.14
N ASP A 530 -26.96 -22.24 -3.87
CA ASP A 530 -28.17 -21.56 -3.39
C ASP A 530 -28.85 -22.35 -2.26
N GLU A 531 -28.93 -23.68 -2.37
CA GLU A 531 -29.46 -24.55 -1.30
C GLU A 531 -28.60 -24.46 -0.03
N LEU A 532 -27.26 -24.48 -0.17
CA LEU A 532 -26.36 -24.30 0.97
C LEU A 532 -26.52 -22.92 1.61
N ASN A 533 -26.58 -21.85 0.80
CA ASN A 533 -26.75 -20.50 1.31
C ASN A 533 -28.09 -20.29 2.01
N ASP A 534 -29.18 -20.88 1.48
CA ASP A 534 -30.51 -20.81 2.09
C ASP A 534 -30.56 -21.57 3.42
N LEU A 535 -30.12 -22.83 3.45
CA LEU A 535 -30.19 -23.69 4.63
C LEU A 535 -29.24 -23.21 5.74
N THR A 536 -27.96 -22.96 5.42
CA THR A 536 -26.99 -22.44 6.39
C THR A 536 -27.44 -21.09 6.95
N GLY A 537 -27.98 -20.20 6.09
CA GLY A 537 -28.50 -18.90 6.50
C GLY A 537 -29.69 -18.99 7.46
N LYS A 538 -30.66 -19.84 7.16
CA LYS A 538 -31.83 -20.05 8.03
C LYS A 538 -31.45 -20.64 9.38
N ILE A 539 -30.48 -21.54 9.43
CA ILE A 539 -30.03 -22.16 10.68
C ILE A 539 -29.23 -21.18 11.52
N ASN A 540 -28.23 -20.51 10.94
CA ASN A 540 -27.46 -19.47 11.64
C ASN A 540 -28.35 -18.31 12.11
N GLY A 541 -29.39 -17.97 11.35
CA GLY A 541 -30.40 -16.98 11.72
C GLY A 541 -31.49 -17.47 12.67
N HIS A 542 -31.38 -18.69 13.21
CA HIS A 542 -32.36 -19.34 14.10
C HIS A 542 -33.79 -19.44 13.53
N GLN A 543 -33.95 -19.33 12.21
CA GLN A 543 -35.22 -19.50 11.50
C GLN A 543 -35.56 -20.99 11.31
N MET A 544 -34.55 -21.85 11.33
CA MET A 544 -34.66 -23.29 11.16
C MET A 544 -33.98 -24.01 12.32
N ILE A 545 -34.69 -24.93 12.97
CA ILE A 545 -34.13 -25.85 13.98
C ILE A 545 -33.79 -27.21 13.35
N ALA A 546 -33.12 -28.07 14.11
CA ALA A 546 -32.77 -29.43 13.67
C ALA A 546 -33.95 -30.23 13.12
N GLU A 547 -35.12 -30.11 13.77
CA GLU A 547 -36.35 -30.77 13.33
C GLU A 547 -36.78 -30.28 11.94
N ASP A 548 -36.79 -28.97 11.74
CA ASP A 548 -37.19 -28.34 10.47
C ASP A 548 -36.26 -28.80 9.34
N LEU A 549 -34.93 -28.81 9.58
CA LEU A 549 -33.93 -29.30 8.61
C LEU A 549 -34.20 -30.78 8.27
N ALA A 550 -34.30 -31.64 9.28
CA ALA A 550 -34.50 -33.07 9.10
C ALA A 550 -35.78 -33.37 8.33
N VAL A 551 -36.89 -32.72 8.68
CA VAL A 551 -38.17 -32.86 8.00
C VAL A 551 -38.10 -32.33 6.56
N SER A 552 -37.45 -31.19 6.34
CA SER A 552 -37.32 -30.59 5.00
C SER A 552 -36.58 -31.47 4.00
N ILE A 553 -35.76 -32.42 4.47
CA ILE A 553 -35.00 -33.34 3.63
C ILE A 553 -35.62 -34.75 3.64
N LEU A 554 -35.72 -35.39 4.82
CA LEU A 554 -36.13 -36.79 4.98
C LEU A 554 -37.64 -37.01 4.73
N LEU A 555 -38.42 -35.95 4.64
CA LEU A 555 -39.84 -36.00 4.27
C LEU A 555 -40.16 -35.15 3.03
N SER A 556 -39.13 -34.70 2.30
CA SER A 556 -39.27 -33.98 1.03
C SER A 556 -39.93 -34.85 -0.05
N ASP A 557 -40.49 -34.21 -1.07
CA ASP A 557 -41.01 -34.92 -2.24
C ASP A 557 -39.88 -35.58 -3.04
N GLU A 558 -38.69 -34.99 -3.04
CA GLU A 558 -37.48 -35.57 -3.64
C GLU A 558 -37.11 -36.89 -2.94
N TYR A 559 -37.02 -36.90 -1.61
CA TYR A 559 -36.72 -38.11 -0.85
C TYR A 559 -37.80 -39.18 -1.02
N LYS A 560 -39.08 -38.79 -0.98
CA LYS A 560 -40.20 -39.71 -1.21
C LYS A 560 -40.16 -40.36 -2.59
N ALA A 561 -39.72 -39.63 -3.62
CA ALA A 561 -39.61 -40.14 -4.99
C ALA A 561 -38.62 -41.31 -5.11
N LYS A 562 -37.67 -41.46 -4.18
CA LYS A 562 -36.76 -42.61 -4.10
C LYS A 562 -37.48 -43.92 -3.73
N GLY A 563 -38.69 -43.87 -3.19
CA GLY A 563 -39.46 -45.06 -2.81
C GLY A 563 -38.83 -45.85 -1.66
N THR A 564 -38.21 -45.18 -0.69
CA THR A 564 -37.46 -45.84 0.40
C THR A 564 -38.35 -46.71 1.28
N SER A 565 -37.92 -47.96 1.51
CA SER A 565 -38.52 -48.84 2.51
C SER A 565 -38.34 -48.26 3.91
N ASP A 566 -39.14 -48.71 4.89
CA ASP A 566 -38.99 -48.24 6.26
C ASP A 566 -37.62 -48.58 6.84
N SER A 567 -37.05 -49.73 6.52
CA SER A 567 -35.68 -50.09 6.95
C SER A 567 -34.64 -49.14 6.34
N GLN A 568 -34.79 -48.78 5.06
CA GLN A 568 -33.90 -47.83 4.41
C GLN A 568 -34.08 -46.42 4.99
N PHE A 569 -35.31 -46.01 5.31
CA PHE A 569 -35.56 -44.75 6.00
C PHE A 569 -34.84 -44.66 7.35
N VAL A 570 -34.83 -45.74 8.15
CA VAL A 570 -34.08 -45.75 9.41
C VAL A 570 -32.59 -45.59 9.17
N GLN A 571 -32.06 -46.27 8.15
CA GLN A 571 -30.66 -46.18 7.77
C GLN A 571 -30.27 -44.75 7.33
N ASP A 572 -31.09 -44.12 6.48
CA ASP A 572 -30.88 -42.75 6.01
C ASP A 572 -31.01 -41.73 7.15
N LEU A 573 -31.98 -41.93 8.06
CA LEU A 573 -32.16 -41.10 9.25
C LEU A 573 -30.91 -41.09 10.14
N TYR A 574 -30.30 -42.24 10.37
CA TYR A 574 -29.10 -42.36 11.19
C TYR A 574 -27.87 -41.77 10.48
N LEU A 575 -27.75 -41.96 9.17
CA LEU A 575 -26.68 -41.34 8.39
C LEU A 575 -26.81 -39.80 8.36
N ALA A 576 -28.03 -39.29 8.25
CA ALA A 576 -28.34 -37.87 8.23
C ALA A 576 -28.08 -37.22 9.58
N LEU A 577 -28.68 -37.74 10.65
CA LEU A 577 -28.67 -37.09 11.96
C LEU A 577 -27.43 -37.46 12.78
N LEU A 578 -27.02 -38.73 12.76
CA LEU A 578 -26.01 -39.26 13.66
C LEU A 578 -24.67 -39.57 12.98
N ARG A 579 -24.58 -39.36 11.65
CA ARG A 579 -23.38 -39.61 10.84
C ARG A 579 -22.83 -41.04 10.97
N ARG A 580 -23.70 -42.03 11.22
CA ARG A 580 -23.33 -43.45 11.31
C ARG A 580 -24.44 -44.35 10.78
N ASN A 581 -24.11 -45.63 10.57
CA ASN A 581 -25.11 -46.62 10.23
C ASN A 581 -26.03 -46.95 11.41
N ALA A 582 -27.28 -47.26 11.09
CA ALA A 582 -28.21 -47.82 12.07
C ALA A 582 -27.80 -49.26 12.43
N SER A 583 -27.85 -49.61 13.71
CA SER A 583 -27.67 -51.01 14.12
C SER A 583 -28.89 -51.84 13.73
N GLU A 584 -28.73 -53.17 13.69
CA GLU A 584 -29.88 -54.07 13.46
C GLU A 584 -31.01 -53.84 14.48
N SER A 585 -30.66 -53.55 15.75
CA SER A 585 -31.64 -53.23 16.79
C SER A 585 -32.36 -51.91 16.54
N ASP A 586 -31.66 -50.89 16.03
CA ASP A 586 -32.26 -49.59 15.68
C ASP A 586 -33.32 -49.79 14.58
N ILE A 587 -32.95 -50.51 13.52
CA ILE A 587 -33.84 -50.82 12.39
C ILE A 587 -35.07 -51.58 12.87
N VAL A 588 -34.90 -52.65 13.66
CA VAL A 588 -36.03 -53.45 14.16
C VAL A 588 -36.96 -52.63 15.06
N THR A 589 -36.40 -51.84 15.99
CA THR A 589 -37.18 -51.05 16.94
C THR A 589 -38.01 -49.99 16.24
N ILE A 590 -37.38 -49.21 15.35
CA ILE A 590 -38.04 -48.09 14.68
C ILE A 590 -39.04 -48.59 13.62
N THR A 591 -38.69 -49.60 12.82
CA THR A 591 -39.64 -50.17 11.84
C THR A 591 -40.86 -50.80 12.51
N SER A 592 -40.72 -51.38 13.70
CA SER A 592 -41.86 -51.87 14.49
C SER A 592 -42.73 -50.72 15.00
N ALA A 593 -42.13 -49.61 15.42
CA ALA A 593 -42.87 -48.42 15.85
C ALA A 593 -43.65 -47.77 14.70
N LEU A 594 -43.07 -47.72 13.50
CA LEU A 594 -43.74 -47.27 12.28
C LEU A 594 -44.94 -48.17 11.93
N LYS A 595 -44.76 -49.50 11.97
CA LYS A 595 -45.86 -50.48 11.77
C LYS A 595 -46.99 -50.32 12.81
N ASN A 596 -46.65 -49.92 14.03
CA ASN A 596 -47.61 -49.66 15.10
C ASN A 596 -48.23 -48.24 15.06
N GLY A 597 -48.03 -47.50 13.97
CA GLY A 597 -48.72 -46.23 13.71
C GLY A 597 -47.96 -44.96 14.11
N LYS A 598 -46.70 -45.05 14.57
CA LYS A 598 -45.86 -43.85 14.67
C LYS A 598 -45.57 -43.29 13.28
N THR A 599 -45.58 -41.97 13.15
CA THR A 599 -45.19 -41.27 11.93
C THR A 599 -43.68 -41.13 11.84
N ARG A 600 -43.14 -41.00 10.61
CA ARG A 600 -41.71 -40.71 10.40
C ARG A 600 -41.27 -39.40 11.08
N GLU A 601 -42.14 -38.40 11.13
CA GLU A 601 -41.89 -37.14 11.85
C GLU A 601 -41.72 -37.35 13.37
N GLN A 602 -42.56 -38.18 13.99
CA GLN A 602 -42.41 -38.55 15.39
C GLN A 602 -41.09 -39.30 15.66
N ILE A 603 -40.67 -40.16 14.73
CA ILE A 603 -39.37 -40.85 14.82
C ILE A 603 -38.20 -39.85 14.72
N ILE A 604 -38.26 -38.90 13.78
CA ILE A 604 -37.25 -37.83 13.65
C ILE A 604 -37.09 -37.07 14.97
N LYS A 605 -38.21 -36.65 15.57
CA LYS A 605 -38.22 -35.97 16.88
C LYS A 605 -37.54 -36.77 17.98
N GLU A 606 -37.77 -38.08 18.03
CA GLU A 606 -37.17 -38.96 19.04
C GLU A 606 -35.66 -39.09 18.85
N VAL A 607 -35.17 -39.19 17.61
CA VAL A 607 -33.72 -39.23 17.33
C VAL A 607 -33.05 -37.89 17.64
N ILE A 608 -33.68 -36.76 17.29
CA ILE A 608 -33.18 -35.41 17.62
C ILE A 608 -33.11 -35.18 19.14
N ALA A 609 -34.04 -35.77 19.90
CA ALA A 609 -34.05 -35.66 21.36
C ALA A 609 -32.95 -36.49 22.05
N SER A 610 -32.27 -37.37 21.33
CA SER A 610 -31.18 -38.21 21.86
C SER A 610 -29.98 -37.37 22.30
N SER A 611 -29.19 -37.88 23.26
CA SER A 611 -27.93 -37.24 23.65
C SER A 611 -26.93 -37.19 22.51
N GLU A 612 -26.89 -38.25 21.68
CA GLU A 612 -25.97 -38.35 20.55
C GLU A 612 -26.16 -37.21 19.54
N PHE A 613 -27.41 -36.90 19.17
CA PHE A 613 -27.67 -35.79 18.27
C PHE A 613 -27.41 -34.42 18.91
N LYS A 614 -27.63 -34.29 20.23
CA LYS A 614 -27.40 -33.04 20.94
C LYS A 614 -25.96 -32.58 20.86
N ASP A 615 -25.02 -33.51 20.97
CA ASP A 615 -23.59 -33.22 20.87
C ASP A 615 -23.24 -32.75 19.45
N ILE A 616 -23.71 -33.45 18.41
CA ILE A 616 -23.51 -33.09 17.00
C ILE A 616 -24.10 -31.71 16.68
N ALA A 617 -25.32 -31.44 17.13
CA ALA A 617 -26.01 -30.17 16.88
C ALA A 617 -25.29 -28.99 17.55
N SER A 618 -24.77 -29.20 18.77
CA SER A 618 -24.02 -28.18 19.51
C SER A 618 -22.76 -27.73 18.76
N ASP A 619 -22.00 -28.67 18.19
CA ASP A 619 -20.77 -28.36 17.45
C ASP A 619 -21.01 -27.52 16.19
N MET A 620 -22.23 -27.54 15.63
CA MET A 620 -22.60 -26.82 14.42
C MET A 620 -23.45 -25.57 14.68
N GLY A 621 -23.83 -25.32 15.93
CA GLY A 621 -24.74 -24.24 16.30
C GLY A 621 -26.19 -24.48 15.87
N ILE A 622 -26.60 -25.74 15.65
CA ILE A 622 -27.98 -26.07 15.27
C ILE A 622 -28.84 -26.08 16.53
N LEU A 623 -29.85 -25.21 16.58
CA LEU A 623 -30.83 -25.22 17.66
C LEU A 623 -31.72 -26.48 17.58
N ILE A 624 -31.92 -27.13 18.73
CA ILE A 624 -32.77 -28.33 18.86
C ILE A 624 -34.20 -27.93 19.24
N VAL A 625 -34.33 -26.84 19.98
CA VAL A 625 -35.59 -26.20 20.35
C VAL A 625 -35.51 -24.74 19.96
N ARG A 626 -36.62 -24.16 19.49
CA ARG A 626 -36.68 -22.73 19.15
C ARG A 626 -36.40 -21.89 20.39
N ASP A 627 -35.46 -20.96 20.29
CA ASP A 627 -35.09 -20.03 21.35
C ASP A 627 -34.66 -18.70 20.71
N GLY A 628 -35.06 -17.57 21.28
CA GLY A 628 -34.79 -16.25 20.71
C GLY A 628 -35.83 -15.77 19.68
N TRP A 629 -35.45 -14.76 18.90
CA TRP A 629 -36.28 -14.16 17.88
C TRP A 629 -36.42 -15.06 16.65
N VAL A 630 -37.66 -15.33 16.25
CA VAL A 630 -37.98 -16.15 15.08
C VAL A 630 -39.01 -15.43 14.23
N GLN A 631 -38.72 -15.29 12.93
CA GLN A 631 -39.68 -14.77 11.96
C GLN A 631 -40.58 -15.90 11.47
N GLN A 632 -41.89 -15.72 11.56
CA GLN A 632 -42.89 -16.65 11.03
C GLN A 632 -43.88 -15.85 10.18
N GLY A 633 -43.83 -16.05 8.86
CA GLY A 633 -44.54 -15.19 7.91
C GLY A 633 -44.04 -13.74 8.00
N ASP A 634 -44.97 -12.79 8.07
CA ASP A 634 -44.65 -11.35 8.15
C ASP A 634 -44.44 -10.86 9.60
N SER A 635 -44.46 -11.76 10.59
CA SER A 635 -44.39 -11.40 12.02
C SER A 635 -43.19 -12.02 12.72
N TRP A 636 -42.65 -11.29 13.70
CA TRP A 636 -41.58 -11.76 14.58
C TRP A 636 -42.17 -12.23 15.91
N TYR A 637 -41.61 -13.32 16.44
CA TYR A 637 -41.98 -13.90 17.73
C TYR A 637 -40.73 -14.10 18.56
N PHE A 638 -40.85 -14.04 19.88
CA PHE A 638 -39.75 -14.43 20.76
C PHE A 638 -40.09 -15.77 21.42
N TYR A 639 -39.20 -16.74 21.27
CA TYR A 639 -39.29 -18.06 21.89
C TYR A 639 -38.38 -18.15 23.11
N ARG A 640 -38.85 -18.82 24.16
CA ARG A 640 -38.03 -19.26 25.28
C ARG A 640 -38.24 -20.75 25.51
N ASN A 641 -37.20 -21.55 25.37
CA ASN A 641 -37.26 -23.01 25.53
C ASN A 641 -38.42 -23.66 24.73
N GLY A 642 -38.57 -23.28 23.46
CA GLY A 642 -39.59 -23.80 22.56
C GLY A 642 -40.98 -23.19 22.72
N SER A 643 -41.22 -22.32 23.72
CA SER A 643 -42.51 -21.67 23.95
C SER A 643 -42.51 -20.20 23.50
N LYS A 644 -43.54 -19.77 22.76
CA LYS A 644 -43.72 -18.35 22.42
C LYS A 644 -43.97 -17.55 23.69
N LEU A 645 -43.23 -16.44 23.87
CA LEU A 645 -43.51 -15.47 24.90
C LEU A 645 -44.62 -14.51 24.45
N THR A 646 -45.35 -13.96 25.43
CA THR A 646 -46.38 -12.93 25.23
C THR A 646 -46.24 -11.85 26.30
N GLY A 647 -46.75 -10.65 26.04
CA GLY A 647 -46.67 -9.48 26.90
C GLY A 647 -45.38 -8.69 26.75
N TRP A 648 -45.00 -7.96 27.80
CA TRP A 648 -43.78 -7.16 27.83
C TRP A 648 -42.53 -8.04 27.86
N TYR A 649 -41.62 -7.78 26.92
CA TYR A 649 -40.32 -8.43 26.85
C TYR A 649 -39.20 -7.36 26.83
N ARG A 650 -38.06 -7.65 27.45
CA ARG A 650 -36.94 -6.72 27.55
C ARG A 650 -35.63 -7.44 27.21
N GLU A 651 -34.87 -6.85 26.30
CA GLU A 651 -33.58 -7.37 25.82
C GLU A 651 -32.68 -6.18 25.47
N ASN A 652 -31.40 -6.25 25.86
CA ASN A 652 -30.38 -5.23 25.56
C ASN A 652 -30.80 -3.78 25.86
N GLY A 653 -31.57 -3.57 26.94
CA GLY A 653 -32.04 -2.24 27.34
C GLY A 653 -33.32 -1.76 26.62
N TYR A 654 -33.79 -2.47 25.58
CA TYR A 654 -35.01 -2.15 24.84
C TYR A 654 -36.21 -2.93 25.35
N ARG A 655 -37.40 -2.32 25.25
CA ARG A 655 -38.68 -2.97 25.54
C ARG A 655 -39.41 -3.29 24.24
N TYR A 656 -39.99 -4.48 24.19
CA TYR A 656 -40.81 -4.99 23.11
C TYR A 656 -42.16 -5.40 23.69
N TYR A 657 -43.20 -5.33 22.87
CA TYR A 657 -44.51 -5.87 23.23
C TYR A 657 -44.85 -7.03 22.29
N LEU A 658 -44.94 -8.23 22.86
CA LEU A 658 -45.32 -9.46 22.18
C LEU A 658 -46.82 -9.65 22.36
N ASN A 659 -47.63 -9.18 21.42
CA ASN A 659 -49.06 -8.99 21.66
C ASN A 659 -49.80 -10.32 21.94
N PRO A 660 -50.34 -10.53 23.16
CA PRO A 660 -51.07 -11.75 23.49
C PRO A 660 -52.30 -11.99 22.62
N ALA A 661 -52.94 -10.92 22.12
CA ALA A 661 -54.09 -11.01 21.22
C ALA A 661 -53.70 -11.41 19.79
N LYS A 662 -52.41 -11.33 19.44
CA LYS A 662 -51.83 -11.73 18.15
C LYS A 662 -50.85 -12.91 18.32
N ASP A 663 -51.14 -13.83 19.26
CA ASP A 663 -50.33 -15.04 19.53
C ASP A 663 -48.84 -14.73 19.86
N GLY A 664 -48.58 -13.58 20.48
CA GLY A 664 -47.22 -13.15 20.82
C GLY A 664 -46.45 -12.47 19.68
N ALA A 665 -47.12 -12.09 18.59
CA ALA A 665 -46.48 -11.33 17.52
C ALA A 665 -45.93 -9.99 18.06
N ARG A 666 -44.67 -9.69 17.71
CA ARG A 666 -43.99 -8.44 18.06
C ARG A 666 -44.69 -7.25 17.41
N GLU A 667 -45.06 -6.27 18.21
CA GLU A 667 -45.68 -5.05 17.70
C GLU A 667 -44.69 -4.14 16.97
N VAL A 668 -45.21 -3.46 15.94
CA VAL A 668 -44.56 -2.38 15.19
C VAL A 668 -45.60 -1.29 14.94
N GLY A 669 -45.18 -0.02 14.99
CA GLY A 669 -46.08 1.12 14.85
C GLY A 669 -46.85 1.47 16.14
N TRP A 670 -47.99 2.14 15.98
CA TRP A 670 -48.84 2.58 17.10
C TRP A 670 -49.75 1.46 17.60
N GLU A 671 -49.72 1.19 18.90
CA GLU A 671 -50.57 0.17 19.55
C GLU A 671 -51.00 0.63 20.96
N TYR A 672 -52.18 0.20 21.42
CA TYR A 672 -52.62 0.47 22.79
C TYR A 672 -52.14 -0.63 23.74
N VAL A 673 -51.34 -0.25 24.72
CA VAL A 673 -50.79 -1.16 25.74
C VAL A 673 -50.99 -0.54 27.11
N ASP A 674 -51.61 -1.29 28.03
CA ASP A 674 -51.87 -0.88 29.41
C ASP A 674 -52.56 0.50 29.54
N GLY A 675 -53.44 0.83 28.60
CA GLY A 675 -54.20 2.09 28.57
C GLY A 675 -53.48 3.28 27.92
N TYR A 676 -52.26 3.10 27.44
CA TYR A 676 -51.48 4.12 26.73
C TYR A 676 -51.34 3.78 25.26
N LYS A 677 -51.26 4.81 24.41
CA LYS A 677 -50.99 4.65 22.98
C LYS A 677 -49.49 4.78 22.75
N LEU A 678 -48.81 3.64 22.56
CA LEU A 678 -47.37 3.52 22.47
C LEU A 678 -46.94 3.32 21.01
N TYR A 679 -45.71 3.71 20.69
CA TYR A 679 -45.13 3.51 19.36
C TYR A 679 -43.92 2.60 19.43
N PHE A 680 -43.90 1.57 18.59
CA PHE A 680 -42.79 0.65 18.41
C PHE A 680 -42.15 0.91 17.04
N ASN A 681 -40.82 0.97 16.96
CA ASN A 681 -40.11 1.19 15.69
C ASN A 681 -40.18 -0.06 14.78
N TYR A 682 -39.51 -0.03 13.63
CA TYR A 682 -39.51 -1.15 12.68
C TYR A 682 -38.93 -2.45 13.28
N ASP A 683 -37.98 -2.32 14.22
CA ASP A 683 -37.40 -3.43 14.98
C ASP A 683 -38.27 -3.87 16.18
N GLY A 684 -39.42 -3.22 16.38
CA GLY A 684 -40.38 -3.50 17.46
C GLY A 684 -39.96 -2.95 18.83
N GLN A 685 -38.97 -2.08 18.88
CA GLN A 685 -38.52 -1.43 20.12
C GLN A 685 -39.43 -0.25 20.46
N LEU A 686 -39.84 -0.17 21.72
CA LEU A 686 -40.62 0.96 22.23
C LEU A 686 -39.83 2.26 22.13
N VAL A 687 -40.35 3.21 21.36
CA VAL A 687 -39.77 4.55 21.21
C VAL A 687 -40.19 5.41 22.40
N GLN A 688 -39.22 5.90 23.16
CA GLN A 688 -39.45 6.63 24.42
C GLN A 688 -39.46 8.16 24.26
N ASP A 689 -39.21 8.62 23.03
CA ASP A 689 -39.34 10.00 22.60
C ASP A 689 -40.00 10.02 21.22
N VAL A 690 -41.30 10.31 21.19
CA VAL A 690 -42.11 10.31 19.98
C VAL A 690 -42.42 11.72 19.49
N GLU A 691 -41.72 12.75 20.00
CA GLU A 691 -41.96 14.16 19.67
C GLU A 691 -42.01 14.39 18.15
N TYR A 692 -41.03 13.84 17.41
CA TYR A 692 -40.96 13.98 15.96
C TYR A 692 -42.10 13.26 15.22
N LEU A 693 -42.67 12.21 15.82
CA LEU A 693 -43.76 11.43 15.23
C LEU A 693 -45.11 12.11 15.41
N VAL A 694 -45.34 12.71 16.58
CA VAL A 694 -46.62 13.37 16.90
C VAL A 694 -46.62 14.84 16.50
N GLY A 695 -45.46 15.50 16.45
CA GLY A 695 -45.32 16.92 16.23
C GLY A 695 -45.81 17.76 17.42
N LYS A 696 -45.75 19.09 17.28
CA LYS A 696 -46.26 20.02 18.31
C LYS A 696 -47.77 19.85 18.49
N GLN A 697 -48.20 19.73 19.75
CA GLN A 697 -49.61 19.56 20.12
C GLN A 697 -50.20 20.85 20.69
N ASP A 698 -51.52 20.97 20.61
CA ASP A 698 -52.28 22.10 21.17
C ASP A 698 -52.29 22.11 22.70
N SER A 699 -52.21 20.93 23.33
CA SER A 699 -52.17 20.79 24.77
C SER A 699 -51.38 19.56 25.23
N TYR A 700 -50.78 19.69 26.41
CA TYR A 700 -50.03 18.64 27.08
C TYR A 700 -50.49 18.48 28.54
N PHE A 701 -50.28 17.29 29.09
CA PHE A 701 -50.39 16.97 30.51
C PHE A 701 -49.01 16.53 31.02
N ILE A 702 -48.61 17.01 32.18
CA ILE A 702 -47.30 16.69 32.77
C ILE A 702 -47.51 15.82 33.99
N LYS A 703 -46.98 14.59 33.98
CA LYS A 703 -46.96 13.73 35.17
C LYS A 703 -45.56 13.62 35.73
N VAL A 704 -45.41 13.92 37.02
CA VAL A 704 -44.16 13.82 37.76
C VAL A 704 -44.22 12.59 38.65
N TYR A 705 -43.27 11.68 38.44
CA TYR A 705 -43.09 10.47 39.23
C TYR A 705 -42.14 10.80 40.38
N LYS A 706 -42.66 11.44 41.45
CA LYS A 706 -41.84 12.07 42.50
C LYS A 706 -40.84 11.10 43.15
N PRO A 707 -41.22 9.87 43.57
CA PRO A 707 -40.26 8.92 44.14
C PRO A 707 -39.16 8.48 43.15
N ALA A 708 -39.49 8.41 41.87
CA ALA A 708 -38.57 7.94 40.82
C ALA A 708 -37.73 9.05 40.20
N ASN A 709 -38.04 10.32 40.48
CA ASN A 709 -37.31 11.49 39.99
C ASN A 709 -37.24 11.58 38.45
N TYR A 710 -38.40 11.46 37.81
CA TYR A 710 -38.54 11.76 36.38
C TYR A 710 -39.96 12.23 36.06
N VAL A 711 -40.11 12.83 34.88
CA VAL A 711 -41.35 13.42 34.38
C VAL A 711 -41.69 12.78 33.05
N ILE A 712 -42.97 12.55 32.77
CA ILE A 712 -43.45 12.19 31.43
C ILE A 712 -44.42 13.28 30.97
N ILE A 713 -44.22 13.74 29.75
CA ILE A 713 -45.15 14.62 29.04
C ILE A 713 -46.13 13.76 28.25
N PHE A 714 -47.42 14.05 28.36
CA PHE A 714 -48.48 13.36 27.63
C PHE A 714 -49.21 14.30 26.67
N ALA A 715 -49.44 13.84 25.45
CA ALA A 715 -50.29 14.47 24.45
C ALA A 715 -51.71 13.94 24.53
N LYS A 716 -52.66 14.75 24.04
CA LYS A 716 -54.06 14.38 23.98
C LYS A 716 -54.32 13.45 22.78
N ASP A 717 -54.98 12.34 23.03
CA ASP A 717 -55.40 11.35 22.03
C ASP A 717 -56.90 11.49 21.75
N GLY A 718 -57.28 12.59 21.09
CA GLY A 718 -58.68 12.90 20.81
C GLY A 718 -59.56 12.89 22.07
N ASN A 719 -60.57 12.02 22.08
CA ASN A 719 -61.50 11.87 23.21
C ASN A 719 -61.02 10.90 24.30
N ASN A 720 -59.90 10.19 24.09
CA ASN A 720 -59.35 9.23 25.04
C ASN A 720 -58.57 9.91 26.19
N GLY A 721 -58.40 11.23 26.14
CA GLY A 721 -57.66 11.99 27.13
C GLY A 721 -56.16 12.02 26.84
N TYR A 722 -55.34 12.20 27.87
CA TYR A 722 -53.89 12.32 27.74
C TYR A 722 -53.20 10.95 27.85
N THR A 723 -53.33 10.12 26.80
CA THR A 723 -52.87 8.73 26.77
C THR A 723 -51.63 8.48 25.92
N ILE A 724 -51.15 9.48 25.16
CA ILE A 724 -49.92 9.38 24.35
C ILE A 724 -48.74 9.92 25.17
N PRO A 725 -47.87 9.08 25.76
CA PRO A 725 -46.61 9.57 26.31
C PRO A 725 -45.71 10.08 25.18
N VAL A 726 -45.27 11.32 25.28
CA VAL A 726 -44.50 12.03 24.25
C VAL A 726 -43.02 11.90 24.51
N LYS A 727 -42.58 12.20 25.73
CA LYS A 727 -41.18 12.15 26.14
C LYS A 727 -41.07 11.98 27.65
N ALA A 728 -40.06 11.24 28.09
CA ALA A 728 -39.65 11.17 29.49
C ALA A 728 -38.42 12.06 29.73
N MET A 729 -38.41 12.79 30.84
CA MET A 729 -37.35 13.73 31.23
C MET A 729 -36.84 13.39 32.62
N ILE A 730 -35.52 13.27 32.77
CA ILE A 730 -34.94 13.03 34.10
C ILE A 730 -35.00 14.31 34.93
N CYS A 731 -35.37 14.20 36.20
CA CYS A 731 -35.46 15.36 37.07
C CYS A 731 -34.89 15.08 38.46
N SER A 732 -34.81 16.11 39.31
CA SER A 732 -34.63 15.95 40.74
C SER A 732 -35.74 16.70 41.47
N CYS A 733 -36.57 15.92 42.16
CA CYS A 733 -37.52 16.42 43.13
C CYS A 733 -36.85 16.62 44.49
N GLY A 734 -37.60 17.15 45.45
CA GLY A 734 -37.21 17.31 46.84
C GLY A 734 -38.26 16.71 47.77
N ASN A 735 -37.88 16.43 49.01
CA ASN A 735 -38.86 16.06 50.03
C ASN A 735 -40.00 17.09 50.12
N PRO A 736 -39.73 18.42 50.09
CA PRO A 736 -40.77 19.45 50.12
C PRO A 736 -41.55 19.65 48.80
N THR A 737 -41.22 18.93 47.71
CA THR A 737 -41.93 19.09 46.45
C THR A 737 -43.42 18.78 46.65
N PRO A 738 -44.34 19.69 46.29
CA PRO A 738 -45.77 19.49 46.52
C PRO A 738 -46.30 18.31 45.70
N THR A 739 -47.38 17.69 46.18
CA THR A 739 -48.02 16.53 45.54
C THR A 739 -49.47 16.85 45.22
N GLY A 740 -50.04 16.29 44.16
CA GLY A 740 -51.40 16.59 43.69
C GLY A 740 -51.45 17.28 42.33
N ASP A 741 -52.59 17.90 42.03
CA ASP A 741 -52.89 18.50 40.74
C ASP A 741 -52.73 20.03 40.75
N TYR A 742 -52.00 20.55 39.77
CA TYR A 742 -51.63 21.95 39.64
C TYR A 742 -51.76 22.43 38.18
N TYR A 743 -51.71 23.74 37.97
CA TYR A 743 -51.82 24.36 36.64
C TYR A 743 -50.79 25.48 36.51
N THR A 744 -49.99 25.46 35.44
CA THR A 744 -48.81 26.33 35.29
C THR A 744 -49.18 27.81 35.10
N PRO A 745 -49.06 28.69 36.12
CA PRO A 745 -49.65 30.02 36.04
C PRO A 745 -48.69 31.07 35.45
N ASN A 746 -47.37 30.86 35.55
CA ASN A 746 -46.35 31.82 35.09
C ASN A 746 -45.11 31.11 34.54
N LYS A 747 -44.32 31.86 33.77
CA LYS A 747 -43.04 31.44 33.20
C LYS A 747 -42.00 32.54 33.32
N PHE A 748 -40.75 32.17 33.56
CA PHE A 748 -39.62 33.09 33.68
C PHE A 748 -38.42 32.56 32.92
N ARG A 749 -37.88 33.36 32.00
CA ARG A 749 -36.66 32.97 31.25
C ARG A 749 -35.47 32.75 32.18
N TRP A 750 -35.32 33.61 33.18
CA TRP A 750 -34.35 33.54 34.27
C TRP A 750 -35.02 33.91 35.58
N LEU A 751 -34.71 33.21 36.67
CA LEU A 751 -35.22 33.52 37.99
C LEU A 751 -34.13 33.34 39.06
N THR A 752 -34.13 34.23 40.06
CA THR A 752 -33.21 34.11 41.21
C THR A 752 -33.79 33.11 42.19
N MET A 753 -33.00 32.09 42.51
CA MET A 753 -33.35 31.02 43.44
C MET A 753 -32.93 31.38 44.87
N VAL A 754 -33.45 30.63 45.84
CA VAL A 754 -32.98 30.68 47.23
C VAL A 754 -31.47 30.44 47.28
N GLY A 755 -30.74 31.34 47.93
CA GLY A 755 -29.26 31.32 47.97
C GLY A 755 -28.57 32.14 46.87
N GLY A 756 -29.33 32.87 46.04
CA GLY A 756 -28.80 33.85 45.08
C GLY A 756 -28.43 33.30 43.69
N SER A 757 -28.44 31.97 43.53
CA SER A 757 -28.23 31.28 42.25
C SER A 757 -29.33 31.61 41.23
N LYS A 758 -29.10 31.26 39.96
CA LYS A 758 -29.97 31.61 38.83
C LYS A 758 -30.43 30.34 38.13
N ALA A 759 -31.73 30.18 37.92
CA ALA A 759 -32.27 29.10 37.12
C ALA A 759 -32.87 29.64 35.83
N GLN A 760 -32.84 28.81 34.78
CA GLN A 760 -33.35 29.14 33.46
C GLN A 760 -34.63 28.38 33.16
N TRP A 761 -35.39 28.89 32.19
CA TRP A 761 -36.54 28.20 31.60
C TRP A 761 -37.55 27.75 32.66
N CYS A 762 -37.86 28.65 33.58
CA CYS A 762 -38.67 28.36 34.74
C CYS A 762 -40.15 28.36 34.37
N THR A 763 -40.87 27.29 34.70
CA THR A 763 -42.33 27.19 34.60
C THR A 763 -42.89 26.94 36.00
N GLN A 764 -43.67 27.90 36.52
CA GLN A 764 -44.20 27.83 37.89
C GLN A 764 -45.27 26.73 38.00
N ILE A 765 -45.30 26.03 39.14
CA ILE A 765 -46.27 24.98 39.46
C ILE A 765 -47.23 25.48 40.55
N LEU A 766 -46.67 25.88 41.71
CA LEU A 766 -47.42 26.36 42.88
C LEU A 766 -46.49 27.25 43.72
N GLY A 767 -46.89 28.48 44.02
CA GLY A 767 -46.09 29.37 44.89
C GLY A 767 -44.62 29.42 44.45
N ASP A 768 -43.70 29.07 45.34
CA ASP A 768 -42.26 29.07 45.07
C ASP A 768 -41.72 27.75 44.46
N TYR A 769 -42.60 26.85 44.01
CA TYR A 769 -42.25 25.57 43.39
C TYR A 769 -42.40 25.63 41.87
N LEU A 770 -41.31 25.34 41.15
CA LEU A 770 -41.23 25.46 39.69
C LEU A 770 -40.59 24.22 39.05
N PHE A 771 -40.90 23.97 37.78
CA PHE A 771 -39.97 23.29 36.87
C PHE A 771 -38.91 24.29 36.44
N HIS A 772 -37.63 23.94 36.51
CA HIS A 772 -36.56 24.82 36.03
C HIS A 772 -35.28 24.01 35.70
N SER A 773 -34.37 24.61 34.94
CA SER A 773 -33.04 24.03 34.70
C SER A 773 -32.29 23.80 36.02
N VAL A 774 -31.32 22.92 36.06
CA VAL A 774 -30.35 22.94 37.17
C VAL A 774 -29.78 24.36 37.36
N PRO A 775 -29.69 24.88 38.60
CA PRO A 775 -29.21 26.24 38.83
C PRO A 775 -27.76 26.50 38.39
N TYR A 776 -27.50 27.76 38.09
CA TYR A 776 -26.20 28.36 37.76
C TYR A 776 -25.79 29.33 38.88
N ARG A 777 -24.49 29.55 39.07
CA ARG A 777 -23.97 30.47 40.11
C ARG A 777 -24.46 31.90 39.89
N ILE A 778 -24.40 32.35 38.64
CA ILE A 778 -24.86 33.66 38.19
C ILE A 778 -25.65 33.50 36.89
N GLN A 779 -26.12 34.61 36.31
CA GLN A 779 -26.91 34.59 35.08
C GLN A 779 -25.98 34.40 33.86
N ASP A 780 -25.28 33.27 33.83
CA ASP A 780 -24.28 32.90 32.83
C ASP A 780 -24.33 31.38 32.59
N ASN A 781 -24.43 31.00 31.33
CA ASN A 781 -24.56 29.63 30.86
C ASN A 781 -23.32 28.77 31.16
N SER A 782 -22.16 29.38 31.42
CA SER A 782 -20.92 28.66 31.77
C SER A 782 -20.72 28.43 33.27
N THR A 783 -21.75 28.66 34.09
CA THR A 783 -21.62 28.63 35.57
C THR A 783 -22.55 27.62 36.26
N LEU A 784 -22.90 26.53 35.58
CA LEU A 784 -23.72 25.42 36.09
C LEU A 784 -23.14 24.83 37.39
N TYR A 785 -24.02 24.46 38.33
CA TYR A 785 -23.63 23.64 39.47
C TYR A 785 -23.53 22.16 39.09
N THR A 786 -22.39 21.76 38.54
CA THR A 786 -22.16 20.41 38.00
C THR A 786 -22.22 19.32 39.08
N ASP A 787 -21.23 19.25 39.98
CA ASP A 787 -21.13 18.15 40.96
C ASP A 787 -22.22 18.17 42.03
N LEU A 788 -22.65 19.36 42.43
CA LEU A 788 -23.56 19.55 43.57
C LEU A 788 -25.03 19.53 43.18
N MET A 789 -25.38 19.59 41.88
CA MET A 789 -26.77 19.63 41.45
C MET A 789 -27.03 18.89 40.14
N TYR A 790 -26.27 19.14 39.07
CA TYR A 790 -26.51 18.48 37.78
C TYR A 790 -26.28 16.98 37.87
N ASN A 791 -25.14 16.58 38.44
CA ASN A 791 -24.77 15.18 38.65
C ASN A 791 -25.66 14.44 39.66
N LEU A 792 -26.60 15.15 40.28
CA LEU A 792 -27.60 14.58 41.18
C LEU A 792 -28.97 14.41 40.52
N LEU A 793 -29.13 14.76 39.23
CA LEU A 793 -30.35 14.49 38.47
C LEU A 793 -30.71 13.01 38.55
N GLY A 794 -31.99 12.72 38.76
CA GLY A 794 -32.48 11.37 39.05
C GLY A 794 -32.49 11.01 40.53
N THR A 795 -32.05 11.89 41.42
CA THR A 795 -32.11 11.69 42.88
C THR A 795 -32.95 12.76 43.59
N THR A 796 -33.44 12.47 44.79
CA THR A 796 -34.26 13.40 45.60
C THR A 796 -33.37 14.38 46.35
N GLN A 797 -33.08 15.54 45.76
CA GLN A 797 -32.08 16.51 46.26
C GLN A 797 -32.51 17.98 46.19
N SER A 798 -33.66 18.30 45.62
CA SER A 798 -34.08 19.71 45.52
C SER A 798 -34.65 20.23 46.84
N LEU A 799 -34.67 21.56 47.00
CA LEU A 799 -35.36 22.24 48.11
C LEU A 799 -36.90 22.32 47.89
N GLY A 800 -37.42 21.64 46.88
CA GLY A 800 -38.85 21.54 46.57
C GLY A 800 -39.21 21.79 45.11
N CYS A 801 -38.41 22.54 44.35
CA CYS A 801 -38.60 22.66 42.90
C CYS A 801 -38.30 21.34 42.17
N ILE A 802 -38.70 21.24 40.90
CA ILE A 802 -38.36 20.10 40.05
C ILE A 802 -37.26 20.55 39.09
N ARG A 803 -36.03 20.11 39.38
CA ARG A 803 -34.84 20.46 38.59
C ARG A 803 -34.74 19.53 37.40
N LEU A 804 -34.50 20.08 36.21
CA LEU A 804 -34.37 19.34 34.95
C LEU A 804 -33.04 19.72 34.28
N ARG A 805 -32.62 18.96 33.28
CA ARG A 805 -31.65 19.46 32.30
C ARG A 805 -32.21 20.71 31.63
N ALA A 806 -31.35 21.64 31.24
CA ALA A 806 -31.74 22.92 30.67
C ALA A 806 -32.55 22.75 29.39
N GLY A 807 -32.20 21.79 28.53
CA GLY A 807 -32.96 21.43 27.33
C GLY A 807 -34.38 20.97 27.65
N ASP A 808 -34.55 20.10 28.65
CA ASP A 808 -35.86 19.59 29.09
C ASP A 808 -36.72 20.69 29.74
N ALA A 809 -36.11 21.52 30.59
CA ALA A 809 -36.79 22.67 31.19
C ALA A 809 -37.26 23.66 30.10
N LYS A 810 -36.41 23.92 29.11
CA LYS A 810 -36.74 24.74 27.95
C LYS A 810 -37.86 24.12 27.13
N TRP A 811 -37.84 22.81 26.93
CA TRP A 811 -38.89 22.12 26.19
C TRP A 811 -40.26 22.36 26.84
N ILE A 812 -40.36 22.21 28.16
CA ILE A 812 -41.60 22.53 28.90
C ILE A 812 -41.95 24.02 28.76
N TYR A 813 -40.95 24.90 28.88
CA TYR A 813 -41.12 26.35 28.75
C TYR A 813 -41.65 26.76 27.36
N ASP A 814 -41.24 26.10 26.28
CA ASP A 814 -41.64 26.46 24.92
C ASP A 814 -42.96 25.78 24.49
N ASN A 815 -43.17 24.52 24.90
CA ASN A 815 -44.23 23.68 24.34
C ASN A 815 -45.49 23.60 25.22
N CYS A 816 -45.37 23.70 26.55
CA CYS A 816 -46.52 23.58 27.44
C CYS A 816 -47.11 24.96 27.73
N SER A 817 -48.30 25.30 27.21
CA SER A 817 -48.98 26.57 27.47
C SER A 817 -49.17 26.89 28.96
N LEU A 818 -49.41 28.16 29.29
CA LEU A 818 -49.89 28.50 30.64
C LEU A 818 -51.24 27.81 30.89
N GLY A 819 -51.46 27.35 32.11
CA GLY A 819 -52.60 26.52 32.47
C GLY A 819 -52.45 25.05 32.07
N THR A 820 -51.25 24.59 31.68
CA THR A 820 -50.97 23.15 31.52
C THR A 820 -51.16 22.44 32.85
N HIS A 821 -51.93 21.34 32.82
CA HIS A 821 -52.19 20.49 33.99
C HIS A 821 -50.95 19.67 34.34
N VAL A 822 -50.56 19.74 35.60
CA VAL A 822 -49.42 19.03 36.20
C VAL A 822 -49.94 18.15 37.32
N ASN A 823 -49.66 16.85 37.26
CA ASN A 823 -49.91 15.91 38.34
C ASN A 823 -48.57 15.48 38.96
N ILE A 824 -48.37 15.76 40.24
CA ILE A 824 -47.20 15.29 41.00
C ILE A 824 -47.61 14.13 41.89
N ASP A 825 -47.28 12.93 41.44
CA ASP A 825 -47.72 11.68 42.07
C ASP A 825 -46.76 11.28 43.20
N PRO A 826 -47.23 11.15 44.45
CA PRO A 826 -46.38 10.79 45.59
C PRO A 826 -45.97 9.32 45.61
N ASN A 827 -46.65 8.46 44.84
CA ASN A 827 -46.54 7.01 44.95
C ASN A 827 -46.04 6.33 43.66
N ALA A 828 -46.23 6.96 42.50
CA ALA A 828 -45.84 6.35 41.23
C ALA A 828 -44.31 6.27 41.08
N THR A 829 -43.82 5.03 40.96
CA THR A 829 -42.39 4.71 40.79
C THR A 829 -42.02 4.37 39.34
N SER A 830 -42.99 4.13 38.46
CA SER A 830 -42.80 3.86 37.05
C SER A 830 -44.03 4.25 36.23
N GLY A 831 -43.86 4.38 34.91
CA GLY A 831 -44.86 4.80 33.95
C GLY A 831 -44.68 4.10 32.60
N PRO A 832 -45.41 4.52 31.55
CA PRO A 832 -45.32 3.88 30.23
C PRO A 832 -43.92 4.01 29.59
N PHE A 833 -43.20 5.10 29.89
CA PHE A 833 -41.78 5.26 29.55
C PHE A 833 -40.89 4.99 30.77
N ASP A 834 -39.72 4.44 30.47
CA ASP A 834 -38.64 4.21 31.42
C ASP A 834 -38.09 5.57 31.87
N LYS A 835 -37.51 5.57 33.06
CA LYS A 835 -36.70 6.70 33.51
C LYS A 835 -35.52 6.88 32.54
N PRO A 836 -35.30 8.08 31.97
CA PRO A 836 -34.17 8.31 31.08
C PRO A 836 -32.85 7.98 31.76
N ALA A 837 -31.93 7.37 31.00
CA ALA A 837 -30.56 7.17 31.45
C ALA A 837 -29.87 8.52 31.69
N PHE A 838 -28.95 8.56 32.64
CA PHE A 838 -28.24 9.77 33.02
C PHE A 838 -26.76 9.50 33.18
N GLU A 839 -25.98 10.25 32.42
CA GLU A 839 -24.53 10.30 32.53
C GLU A 839 -24.14 11.58 33.26
N PRO A 840 -23.38 11.48 34.37
CA PRO A 840 -22.88 12.65 35.07
C PRO A 840 -21.82 13.36 34.21
N LEU A 841 -21.77 14.68 34.33
CA LEU A 841 -20.74 15.48 33.72
C LEU A 841 -19.46 15.47 34.57
N PRO A 842 -18.27 15.53 33.97
CA PRO A 842 -17.04 15.69 34.74
C PRO A 842 -17.02 17.06 35.42
N SER A 843 -16.36 17.17 36.57
CA SER A 843 -16.41 18.37 37.42
C SER A 843 -15.95 19.67 36.75
N TRP A 844 -15.13 19.57 35.69
CA TRP A 844 -14.69 20.72 34.90
C TRP A 844 -15.77 21.27 33.95
N HIS A 845 -16.80 20.49 33.63
CA HIS A 845 -17.82 20.84 32.66
C HIS A 845 -18.91 21.69 33.31
N THR A 846 -18.79 23.01 33.21
CA THR A 846 -19.63 23.98 33.94
C THR A 846 -20.77 24.57 33.13
N TRP A 847 -21.17 23.95 32.02
CA TRP A 847 -22.40 24.28 31.29
C TRP A 847 -23.26 23.02 31.10
N ASP A 848 -24.52 23.19 30.72
CA ASP A 848 -25.41 22.07 30.44
C ASP A 848 -25.37 21.78 28.93
N PRO A 849 -24.94 20.58 28.48
CA PRO A 849 -24.81 20.29 27.05
C PRO A 849 -26.16 20.24 26.33
N THR A 850 -27.27 20.09 27.07
CA THR A 850 -28.62 20.12 26.50
C THR A 850 -29.19 21.53 26.37
N ASP A 851 -28.52 22.56 26.91
CA ASP A 851 -28.97 23.94 26.76
C ASP A 851 -28.66 24.45 25.34
N PRO A 852 -29.67 24.72 24.49
CA PRO A 852 -29.41 25.20 23.14
C PRO A 852 -28.74 26.58 23.13
N THR A 853 -28.79 27.33 24.24
CA THR A 853 -28.10 28.62 24.39
C THR A 853 -26.66 28.51 24.89
N ALA A 854 -26.22 27.30 25.25
CA ALA A 854 -24.85 26.99 25.66
C ALA A 854 -24.13 26.06 24.67
N SER A 855 -24.77 25.69 23.55
CA SER A 855 -24.21 24.80 22.53
C SER A 855 -22.85 25.26 21.99
N TYR A 856 -22.61 26.58 21.96
CA TYR A 856 -21.31 27.14 21.56
C TYR A 856 -20.17 26.77 22.52
N LEU A 857 -20.44 26.54 23.80
CA LEU A 857 -19.43 26.14 24.78
C LEU A 857 -18.97 24.69 24.52
N CYS A 858 -19.88 23.81 24.14
CA CYS A 858 -19.52 22.48 23.64
C CYS A 858 -18.59 22.54 22.44
N ALA A 859 -18.89 23.42 21.48
CA ALA A 859 -18.06 23.58 20.28
C ALA A 859 -16.67 24.17 20.61
N GLN A 860 -16.56 24.99 21.65
CA GLN A 860 -15.30 25.65 22.03
C GLN A 860 -14.42 24.83 22.97
N HIS A 861 -15.03 24.03 23.86
CA HIS A 861 -14.33 23.37 24.96
C HIS A 861 -14.46 21.85 24.97
N GLY A 862 -15.18 21.28 23.99
CA GLY A 862 -15.59 19.87 23.97
C GLY A 862 -16.79 19.63 24.89
N CYS A 863 -17.63 18.65 24.56
CA CYS A 863 -18.72 18.21 25.44
C CYS A 863 -18.60 16.73 25.75
N HIS A 864 -19.04 16.39 26.97
CA HIS A 864 -19.20 15.00 27.41
C HIS A 864 -20.54 14.46 26.92
#